data_AF-A0A955CIK2-F1
#
_entry.id   AF-A0A955CIK2-F1
#
_cell.length_a   1.000
_cell.length_b   1.000
_cell.length_c   1.000
_cell.angle_alpha   90.00
_cell.angle_beta   90.00
_cell.angle_gamma   90.00
#
_symmetry.space_group_name_H-M   'P 1'
#
loop_
_entity.id
_entity.type
_entity.pdbx_description
1 polymer ?
#
loop_
_entity_poly.entity_id
_entity_poly.type
_entity_poly.pdbx_seq_one_letter_code
_entity_poly.pdbx_strand_id
1 'polypeptide(L)'
;MNSLDAKRQIDHMCDEFECLVRSGLDASLEHSVDASPEPLRQALLEELLFIEVHYRHKRGEVISWQDYVHRFPQHTATVEMVRREVEWNHAHLGPHASRALTARCPDCRQTIELNADEPQAAMTCGNCGTTFHILSPQDDSPDDPPPQLAGHFELQEKIGAGAFATVWKAYDTILGRDVAIKIPRQGLMRSQGIRDRSHQEQFLREARLAAQLRHPNIVSVHEVGRDGDLLYIVSDLVTGMNLSDWLKSHRPTFAEATTLCAKIADALHHAHQAGVVHRDLKPSNVVMDAFDQPHLTDFGMARKDVGELTLTAEGDLMGTPTHMSPEQARGEAHSAGFSTDVYSLGVVLYQLLTGELPFRGNVEMLLYQVLHSAAPSPRSLNNRVPRDLETICLKCLEKQPRDRYASAGEVAKELRRFLDGRPIQARPVSRITRTWRWANRNPWATAFIAMCAAAVPLGLLLTWHIRNSAKAARAEALVDTLTRATASEIPELVRELQDYRQWADPLLLVKNHDAAENSREKLHTSLALLETDWADTPYVRDALLRCQPDEFHVLLDFLATGALDERALTQWLWDQAGSARLPSSARFRAACALAQLVPDDHQWPHIAEFVVDTLLRENTLFVGTWAEALYPARRSLTPRLFALYEQADTPQELRVLATNILAEFVKESPTDLARLVPSVDTRQFLHVHEVVAARRSEVTPLIRANLSKRMHDLQTPGLPDTVAKQAAHNAVMLLRLRDNSFVWQRLRSEHDPRVRYYLTHLFKPCGVPSEQIVAQAQRETNTLLRNCLVTGLGDYDLDASPSLRDSGALPLLLDLFRQEPDPGIHAATEWTLRRWNQLESLREEERQLVETETSLVTRLPDSDRRWFVNSEGHTFAIIDATVAIMGSPEAELGREEDEPVHTRTIDRRFAIATKEVTRQQFARFRRQLESDVESPQHPETFVLWYDAVAYCNWLSRVESIPEDQWCYRPNEQGEYADGMHLAPDYLSRTGYRLPTEAEWEFACRAGTTTARYFGDSEELMPHYAWGHITSNDWTWPVGTLKPNDWGLFDVLGNVHEWCQERYVPYPSVPDRDQEDNEVVHDDEARCIRGGGYNNRSRSLRSASRDP
;
A
#
# COMPACT_ATOMS: atom_id res chain seq x y z
N MET A 1 38.86 -3.90 -35.77
CA MET A 1 37.61 -3.11 -35.81
C MET A 1 37.83 -1.94 -34.87
N ASN A 2 37.56 -0.69 -35.28
CA ASN A 2 37.62 0.41 -34.31
C ASN A 2 36.46 0.24 -33.31
N SER A 3 36.62 0.71 -32.06
CA SER A 3 35.60 0.59 -31.00
C SER A 3 34.23 1.12 -31.45
N LEU A 4 34.23 2.24 -32.20
CA LEU A 4 33.04 2.82 -32.83
C LEU A 4 32.30 1.89 -33.80
N ASP A 5 33.03 1.19 -34.67
CA ASP A 5 32.43 0.28 -35.65
C ASP A 5 31.83 -0.95 -34.97
N ALA A 6 32.46 -1.39 -33.88
CA ALA A 6 31.96 -2.48 -33.04
C ALA A 6 30.66 -2.13 -32.34
N LYS A 7 30.58 -0.94 -31.71
CA LYS A 7 29.38 -0.47 -31.01
C LYS A 7 28.19 -0.29 -31.96
N ARG A 8 28.40 0.38 -33.11
CA ARG A 8 27.37 0.53 -34.15
C ARG A 8 26.84 -0.80 -34.69
N GLN A 9 27.72 -1.80 -34.82
CA GLN A 9 27.30 -3.15 -35.23
C GLN A 9 26.46 -3.84 -34.16
N ILE A 10 26.83 -3.73 -32.88
CA ILE A 10 26.04 -4.28 -31.77
C ILE A 10 24.66 -3.63 -31.71
N ASP A 11 24.57 -2.30 -31.75
CA ASP A 11 23.30 -1.56 -31.70
C ASP A 11 22.37 -1.99 -32.85
N HIS A 12 22.89 -2.08 -34.08
CA HIS A 12 22.12 -2.53 -35.23
C HIS A 12 21.60 -3.97 -35.07
N MET A 13 22.42 -4.88 -34.55
CA MET A 13 22.01 -6.27 -34.30
C MET A 13 20.99 -6.39 -33.16
N CYS A 14 21.07 -5.50 -32.17
CA CYS A 14 20.09 -5.41 -31.08
C CYS A 14 18.74 -4.90 -31.60
N ASP A 15 18.73 -3.84 -32.42
CA ASP A 15 17.53 -3.31 -33.06
C ASP A 15 16.83 -4.36 -33.93
N GLU A 16 17.60 -5.11 -34.73
CA GLU A 16 17.07 -6.21 -35.54
C GLU A 16 16.44 -7.30 -34.67
N PHE A 17 17.14 -7.72 -33.61
CA PHE A 17 16.64 -8.73 -32.68
C PHE A 17 15.39 -8.25 -31.94
N GLU A 18 15.38 -7.02 -31.44
CA GLU A 18 14.23 -6.44 -30.76
C GLU A 18 13.02 -6.34 -31.69
N CYS A 19 13.22 -5.94 -32.94
CA CYS A 19 12.15 -5.91 -33.95
C CYS A 19 11.55 -7.30 -34.18
N LEU A 20 12.40 -8.34 -34.28
CA LEU A 20 11.95 -9.72 -34.41
C LEU A 20 11.14 -10.17 -33.19
N VAL A 21 11.65 -9.91 -31.97
CA VAL A 21 10.97 -10.26 -30.71
C VAL A 21 9.63 -9.52 -30.58
N ARG A 22 9.56 -8.23 -30.92
CA ARG A 22 8.31 -7.43 -30.90
C ARG A 22 7.27 -7.93 -31.90
N SER A 23 7.71 -8.41 -33.06
CA SER A 23 6.82 -8.92 -34.11
C SER A 23 6.25 -10.31 -33.83
N GLY A 24 6.69 -10.96 -32.74
CA GLY A 24 6.27 -12.32 -32.38
C GLY A 24 6.85 -13.42 -33.28
N LEU A 25 7.89 -13.10 -34.05
CA LEU A 25 8.68 -14.08 -34.80
C LEU A 25 9.68 -14.75 -33.86
N ASP A 26 10.01 -16.01 -34.14
CA ASP A 26 10.88 -16.84 -33.30
C ASP A 26 12.35 -16.40 -33.46
N ALA A 27 12.74 -15.36 -32.71
CA ALA A 27 14.10 -14.86 -32.66
C ALA A 27 14.93 -15.73 -31.70
N SER A 28 15.78 -16.60 -32.24
CA SER A 28 16.73 -17.36 -31.42
C SER A 28 17.91 -16.48 -31.06
N LEU A 29 18.09 -16.25 -29.76
CA LEU A 29 19.21 -15.49 -29.21
C LEU A 29 20.56 -16.17 -29.51
N GLU A 30 20.58 -17.50 -29.57
CA GLU A 30 21.74 -18.28 -30.02
C GLU A 30 22.10 -17.95 -31.47
N HIS A 31 21.11 -17.87 -32.36
CA HIS A 31 21.34 -17.56 -33.77
C HIS A 31 21.93 -16.17 -33.95
N SER A 32 21.41 -15.17 -33.24
CA SER A 32 21.90 -13.79 -33.30
C SER A 32 23.31 -13.64 -32.75
N VAL A 33 23.65 -14.34 -31.65
CA VAL A 33 25.00 -14.35 -31.09
C VAL A 33 25.97 -15.10 -32.00
N ASP A 34 25.61 -16.29 -32.50
CA ASP A 34 26.47 -17.10 -33.37
C ASP A 34 26.75 -16.42 -34.72
N ALA A 35 25.78 -15.68 -35.25
CA ALA A 35 25.91 -14.90 -36.48
C ALA A 35 26.87 -13.69 -36.33
N SER A 36 27.17 -13.26 -35.10
CA SER A 36 28.06 -12.13 -34.84
C SER A 36 29.56 -12.51 -34.86
N PRO A 37 30.46 -11.58 -35.23
CA PRO A 37 31.91 -11.76 -35.13
C PRO A 37 32.34 -12.09 -33.70
N GLU A 38 33.30 -13.02 -33.53
CA GLU A 38 33.75 -13.51 -32.22
C GLU A 38 34.10 -12.41 -31.19
N PRO A 39 34.75 -11.29 -31.56
CA PRO A 39 35.02 -10.20 -30.62
C PRO A 39 33.79 -9.48 -30.06
N LEU A 40 32.64 -9.56 -30.74
CA LEU A 40 31.39 -8.87 -30.35
C LEU A 40 30.44 -9.78 -29.57
N ARG A 41 30.64 -11.10 -29.61
CA ARG A 41 29.68 -12.08 -29.10
C ARG A 41 29.33 -11.88 -27.64
N GLN A 42 30.32 -11.57 -26.80
CA GLN A 42 30.09 -11.39 -25.37
C GLN A 42 29.27 -10.13 -25.06
N ALA A 43 29.62 -9.00 -25.69
CA ALA A 43 28.90 -7.74 -25.53
C ALA A 43 27.50 -7.82 -26.14
N LEU A 44 27.36 -8.44 -27.32
CA LEU A 44 26.07 -8.66 -27.97
C LEU A 44 25.18 -9.61 -27.16
N LEU A 45 25.71 -10.74 -26.66
CA LEU A 45 24.96 -11.70 -25.84
C LEU A 45 24.35 -11.01 -24.62
N GLU A 46 25.13 -10.15 -23.97
CA GLU A 46 24.62 -9.36 -22.86
C GLU A 46 23.43 -8.51 -23.30
N GLU A 47 23.59 -7.72 -24.37
CA GLU A 47 22.54 -6.82 -24.84
C GLU A 47 21.26 -7.56 -25.22
N LEU A 48 21.37 -8.66 -25.95
CA LEU A 48 20.25 -9.48 -26.39
C LEU A 48 19.54 -10.20 -25.24
N LEU A 49 20.27 -10.63 -24.20
CA LEU A 49 19.68 -11.33 -23.04
C LEU A 49 18.69 -10.41 -22.32
N PHE A 50 19.02 -9.13 -22.16
CA PHE A 50 18.10 -8.15 -21.59
C PHE A 50 16.85 -7.96 -22.46
N ILE A 51 17.00 -7.85 -23.78
CA ILE A 51 15.87 -7.70 -24.70
C ILE A 51 14.95 -8.93 -24.61
N GLU A 52 15.50 -10.15 -24.70
CA GLU A 52 14.71 -11.38 -24.60
C GLU A 52 13.99 -11.47 -23.25
N VAL A 53 14.72 -11.26 -22.15
CA VAL A 53 14.17 -11.31 -20.79
C VAL A 53 13.08 -10.25 -20.58
N HIS A 54 13.30 -9.01 -21.02
CA HIS A 54 12.33 -7.93 -20.93
C HIS A 54 11.01 -8.27 -21.63
N TYR A 55 11.07 -8.72 -22.89
CA TYR A 55 9.87 -9.06 -23.67
C TYR A 55 9.21 -10.38 -23.25
N ARG A 56 9.97 -11.35 -22.72
CA ARG A 56 9.41 -12.54 -22.07
C ARG A 56 8.65 -12.15 -20.80
N HIS A 57 9.19 -11.22 -20.02
CA HIS A 57 8.52 -10.72 -18.83
C HIS A 57 7.25 -9.93 -19.17
N LYS A 58 7.27 -9.07 -20.20
CA LYS A 58 6.06 -8.39 -20.73
C LYS A 58 4.95 -9.37 -21.18
N ARG A 59 5.32 -10.60 -21.55
CA ARG A 59 4.38 -11.67 -21.91
C ARG A 59 3.93 -12.52 -20.71
N GLY A 60 4.43 -12.23 -19.50
CA GLY A 60 4.14 -13.01 -18.29
C GLY A 60 4.84 -14.37 -18.23
N GLU A 61 5.91 -14.56 -18.99
CA GLU A 61 6.67 -15.83 -18.99
C GLU A 61 7.57 -15.94 -17.75
N VAL A 62 7.65 -17.14 -17.16
CA VAL A 62 8.55 -17.44 -16.04
C VAL A 62 9.96 -17.70 -16.57
N ILE A 63 10.93 -16.93 -16.09
CA ILE A 63 12.31 -16.99 -16.55
C ILE A 63 13.12 -17.94 -15.67
N SER A 64 13.77 -18.92 -16.29
CA SER A 64 14.73 -19.81 -15.63
C SER A 64 16.16 -19.40 -15.98
N TRP A 65 16.88 -18.77 -15.05
CA TRP A 65 18.29 -18.42 -15.28
C TRP A 65 19.19 -19.64 -15.45
N GLN A 66 18.82 -20.78 -14.87
CA GLN A 66 19.52 -22.05 -15.09
C GLN A 66 19.44 -22.51 -16.56
N ASP A 67 18.34 -22.18 -17.26
CA ASP A 67 18.21 -22.44 -18.69
C ASP A 67 19.19 -21.59 -19.50
N TYR A 68 19.31 -20.29 -19.20
CA TYR A 68 20.30 -19.43 -19.86
C TYR A 68 21.75 -19.85 -19.57
N VAL A 69 22.08 -20.27 -18.35
CA VAL A 69 23.40 -20.82 -18.01
C VAL A 69 23.67 -22.12 -18.79
N HIS A 70 22.66 -22.95 -19.00
CA HIS A 70 22.78 -24.16 -19.82
C HIS A 70 22.89 -23.85 -21.32
N ARG A 71 22.18 -22.85 -21.82
CA ARG A 71 22.22 -22.37 -23.22
C ARG A 71 23.56 -21.70 -23.55
N PHE A 72 24.16 -20.98 -22.60
CA PHE A 72 25.42 -20.25 -22.76
C PHE A 72 26.49 -20.62 -21.72
N PRO A 73 26.97 -21.87 -21.68
CA PRO A 73 27.90 -22.35 -20.64
C PRO A 73 29.24 -21.59 -20.64
N GLN A 74 29.68 -21.09 -21.80
CA GLN A 74 30.92 -20.32 -21.94
C GLN A 74 30.78 -18.86 -21.47
N HIS A 75 29.56 -18.36 -21.27
CA HIS A 75 29.26 -16.98 -20.87
C HIS A 75 28.49 -16.90 -19.55
N THR A 76 28.70 -17.88 -18.65
CA THR A 76 28.02 -17.95 -17.35
C THR A 76 28.15 -16.66 -16.53
N ALA A 77 29.31 -15.99 -16.59
CA ALA A 77 29.53 -14.73 -15.89
C ALA A 77 28.62 -13.60 -16.41
N THR A 78 28.44 -13.51 -17.74
CA THR A 78 27.53 -12.55 -18.38
C THR A 78 26.08 -12.85 -18.00
N VAL A 79 25.67 -14.12 -18.03
CA VAL A 79 24.30 -14.52 -17.63
C VAL A 79 24.02 -14.20 -16.16
N GLU A 80 24.94 -14.50 -15.25
CA GLU A 80 24.80 -14.19 -13.83
C GLU A 80 24.80 -12.68 -13.54
N MET A 81 25.52 -11.89 -14.34
CA MET A 81 25.48 -10.43 -14.27
C MET A 81 24.11 -9.90 -14.70
N VAL A 82 23.61 -10.29 -15.88
CA VAL A 82 22.27 -9.91 -16.37
C VAL A 82 21.19 -10.33 -15.39
N ARG A 83 21.31 -11.54 -14.84
CA ARG A 83 20.41 -12.07 -13.80
C ARG A 83 20.34 -11.13 -12.59
N ARG A 84 21.48 -10.74 -12.04
CA ARG A 84 21.53 -9.87 -10.86
C ARG A 84 20.84 -8.53 -11.13
N GLU A 85 21.08 -7.95 -12.30
CA GLU A 85 20.46 -6.68 -12.70
C GLU A 85 18.94 -6.81 -12.87
N VAL A 86 18.45 -7.86 -13.55
CA VAL A 86 17.01 -8.10 -13.73
C VAL A 86 16.31 -8.46 -12.42
N GLU A 87 16.90 -9.33 -11.59
CA GLU A 87 16.35 -9.68 -10.26
C GLU A 87 16.31 -8.45 -9.36
N TRP A 88 17.32 -7.59 -9.43
CA TRP A 88 17.35 -6.32 -8.70
C TRP A 88 16.23 -5.38 -9.16
N ASN A 89 16.05 -5.20 -10.48
CA ASN A 89 14.99 -4.38 -11.07
C ASN A 89 13.60 -4.85 -10.62
N HIS A 90 13.34 -6.16 -10.67
CA HIS A 90 12.05 -6.73 -10.24
C HIS A 90 11.80 -6.55 -8.74
N ALA A 91 12.83 -6.69 -7.92
CA ALA A 91 12.72 -6.59 -6.47
C ALA A 91 12.52 -5.14 -5.97
N HIS A 92 13.04 -4.14 -6.68
CA HIS A 92 13.11 -2.75 -6.18
C HIS A 92 12.22 -1.76 -6.91
N LEU A 93 11.75 -2.06 -8.13
CA LEU A 93 10.99 -1.12 -8.96
C LEU A 93 9.58 -1.58 -9.30
N GLY A 94 9.26 -2.86 -9.06
CA GLY A 94 7.98 -3.45 -9.48
C GLY A 94 7.77 -3.38 -11.01
N PRO A 95 6.77 -4.08 -11.55
CA PRO A 95 6.31 -3.79 -12.90
C PRO A 95 5.65 -2.41 -12.86
N HIS A 96 6.30 -1.43 -13.51
CA HIS A 96 5.85 -0.06 -13.69
C HIS A 96 5.75 0.78 -12.40
N ALA A 97 6.57 1.84 -12.35
CA ALA A 97 6.38 3.00 -11.49
C ALA A 97 5.07 3.76 -11.85
N SER A 98 3.94 3.11 -11.62
CA SER A 98 2.64 3.74 -11.43
C SER A 98 2.50 3.95 -9.92
N ARG A 99 2.15 5.17 -9.52
CA ARG A 99 1.93 5.55 -8.11
C ARG A 99 1.11 4.46 -7.40
N ALA A 100 1.67 3.86 -6.35
CA ALA A 100 0.96 2.91 -5.50
C ALA A 100 -0.35 3.53 -5.00
N LEU A 101 -1.49 3.01 -5.46
CA LEU A 101 -2.77 3.29 -4.83
C LEU A 101 -2.74 2.65 -3.45
N THR A 102 -3.21 3.36 -2.42
CA THR A 102 -3.29 2.82 -1.06
C THR A 102 -4.76 2.71 -0.63
N ALA A 103 -5.13 1.57 -0.05
CA ALA A 103 -6.43 1.35 0.59
C ALA A 103 -6.24 1.20 2.10
N ARG A 104 -7.31 1.35 2.89
CA ARG A 104 -7.29 1.02 4.33
C ARG A 104 -8.20 -0.15 4.59
N CYS A 105 -7.73 -1.11 5.38
CA CYS A 105 -8.54 -2.23 5.84
C CYS A 105 -9.78 -1.70 6.59
N PRO A 106 -11.01 -2.15 6.26
CA PRO A 106 -12.23 -1.65 6.88
C PRO A 106 -12.37 -2.04 8.35
N ASP A 107 -11.70 -3.10 8.79
CA ASP A 107 -11.79 -3.62 10.15
C ASP A 107 -10.68 -3.04 11.05
N CYS A 108 -9.40 -3.19 10.67
CA CYS A 108 -8.27 -2.76 11.49
C CYS A 108 -7.64 -1.40 11.08
N ARG A 109 -8.13 -0.76 10.01
CA ARG A 109 -7.66 0.54 9.47
C ARG A 109 -6.21 0.60 9.00
N GLN A 110 -5.52 -0.53 8.91
CA GLN A 110 -4.16 -0.61 8.37
C GLN A 110 -4.15 -0.27 6.88
N THR A 111 -3.14 0.50 6.46
CA THR A 111 -2.90 0.82 5.05
C THR A 111 -2.40 -0.41 4.30
N ILE A 112 -3.00 -0.69 3.15
CA ILE A 112 -2.66 -1.77 2.24
C ILE A 112 -2.28 -1.13 0.90
N GLU A 113 -1.13 -1.49 0.36
CA GLU A 113 -0.68 -1.05 -0.96
C GLU A 113 -1.36 -1.88 -2.05
N LEU A 114 -1.86 -1.23 -3.09
CA LEU A 114 -2.54 -1.85 -4.22
C LEU A 114 -1.61 -1.88 -5.44
N ASN A 115 -1.53 -3.04 -6.09
CA ASN A 115 -0.92 -3.17 -7.41
C ASN A 115 -1.88 -2.63 -8.48
N ALA A 116 -1.36 -1.77 -9.37
CA ALA A 116 -2.16 -1.12 -10.43
C ALA A 116 -2.55 -2.07 -11.58
N ASP A 117 -1.87 -3.21 -11.73
CA ASP A 117 -1.98 -4.09 -12.91
C ASP A 117 -2.81 -5.37 -12.70
N GLU A 118 -3.43 -5.58 -11.53
CA GLU A 118 -4.32 -6.74 -11.30
C GLU A 118 -5.82 -6.37 -11.36
N PRO A 119 -6.66 -7.13 -12.09
CA PRO A 119 -8.11 -7.02 -11.96
C PRO A 119 -8.52 -7.59 -10.59
N GLN A 120 -8.63 -6.73 -9.58
CA GLN A 120 -8.80 -7.12 -8.17
C GLN A 120 -10.14 -7.80 -7.88
N ALA A 121 -10.15 -9.13 -7.95
CA ALA A 121 -11.15 -9.99 -7.34
C ALA A 121 -10.66 -10.41 -5.93
N ALA A 122 -11.20 -9.78 -4.88
CA ALA A 122 -11.03 -10.10 -3.46
C ALA A 122 -9.60 -9.91 -2.89
N MET A 123 -9.45 -8.96 -1.96
CA MET A 123 -8.24 -8.66 -1.20
C MET A 123 -8.41 -9.13 0.24
N THR A 124 -7.44 -9.83 0.82
CA THR A 124 -7.48 -10.23 2.24
C THR A 124 -6.46 -9.44 3.05
N CYS A 125 -6.90 -8.78 4.12
CA CYS A 125 -6.03 -8.03 5.00
C CYS A 125 -5.07 -8.98 5.75
N GLY A 126 -3.76 -8.82 5.54
CA GLY A 126 -2.75 -9.62 6.23
C GLY A 126 -2.65 -9.40 7.75
N ASN A 127 -3.33 -8.38 8.29
CA ASN A 127 -3.34 -8.09 9.72
C ASN A 127 -4.54 -8.72 10.45
N CYS A 128 -5.76 -8.58 9.92
CA CYS A 128 -6.98 -9.10 10.58
C CYS A 128 -7.69 -10.22 9.82
N GLY A 129 -7.17 -10.65 8.66
CA GLY A 129 -7.76 -11.74 7.86
C GLY A 129 -9.06 -11.37 7.14
N THR A 130 -9.48 -10.10 7.16
CA THR A 130 -10.71 -9.66 6.48
C THR A 130 -10.54 -9.65 4.96
N THR A 131 -11.36 -10.42 4.24
CA THR A 131 -11.44 -10.40 2.77
C THR A 131 -12.47 -9.38 2.28
N PHE A 132 -12.09 -8.47 1.37
CA PHE A 132 -12.94 -7.42 0.84
C PHE A 132 -12.59 -7.10 -0.63
N HIS A 133 -13.54 -6.55 -1.40
CA HIS A 133 -13.34 -6.18 -2.80
C HIS A 133 -13.20 -4.67 -2.96
N ILE A 134 -12.31 -4.22 -3.85
CA ILE A 134 -12.14 -2.81 -4.20
C ILE A 134 -12.79 -2.59 -5.57
N LEU A 135 -13.79 -1.71 -5.63
CA LEU A 135 -14.34 -1.23 -6.91
C LEU A 135 -13.46 -0.07 -7.40
N SER A 136 -13.14 -0.09 -8.70
CA SER A 136 -12.22 0.88 -9.30
C SER A 136 -12.79 2.32 -9.22
N PRO A 137 -11.96 3.37 -9.10
CA PRO A 137 -12.41 4.77 -8.95
C PRO A 137 -13.19 5.36 -10.15
N GLN A 138 -13.37 4.59 -11.23
CA GLN A 138 -13.96 5.07 -12.48
C GLN A 138 -15.50 5.21 -12.46
N ASP A 139 -16.20 4.80 -11.40
CA ASP A 139 -17.67 4.68 -11.40
C ASP A 139 -18.43 5.68 -10.48
N ASP A 140 -17.76 6.62 -9.81
CA ASP A 140 -18.43 7.64 -8.97
C ASP A 140 -17.75 9.02 -9.09
N SER A 141 -17.63 9.55 -10.32
CA SER A 141 -17.39 10.99 -10.53
C SER A 141 -18.73 11.75 -10.48
N PRO A 142 -18.85 12.87 -9.74
CA PRO A 142 -20.05 13.72 -9.77
C PRO A 142 -20.25 14.44 -11.13
N ASP A 143 -19.27 14.34 -12.04
CA ASP A 143 -19.25 14.98 -13.35
C ASP A 143 -19.50 13.98 -14.52
N ASP A 144 -19.92 12.74 -14.24
CA ASP A 144 -20.27 11.79 -15.29
C ASP A 144 -21.48 12.31 -16.09
N PRO A 145 -21.39 12.39 -17.44
CA PRO A 145 -22.51 12.83 -18.25
C PRO A 145 -23.71 11.88 -18.06
N PRO A 146 -24.94 12.39 -17.94
CA PRO A 146 -26.11 11.56 -17.71
C PRO A 146 -26.23 10.48 -18.78
N PRO A 147 -26.57 9.23 -18.42
CA PRO A 147 -26.77 8.17 -19.40
C PRO A 147 -27.81 8.61 -20.42
N GLN A 148 -27.49 8.54 -21.72
CA GLN A 148 -28.37 9.03 -22.77
C GLN A 148 -29.59 8.10 -22.89
N LEU A 149 -30.68 8.45 -22.20
CA LEU A 149 -31.97 7.78 -22.32
C LEU A 149 -32.63 8.25 -23.62
N ALA A 150 -32.74 7.38 -24.63
CA ALA A 150 -33.46 7.63 -25.87
C ALA A 150 -34.98 7.62 -25.58
N GLY A 151 -35.49 8.80 -25.19
CA GLY A 151 -36.89 8.99 -24.86
C GLY A 151 -37.29 10.46 -24.77
N HIS A 152 -38.49 10.71 -24.25
CA HIS A 152 -39.05 12.06 -24.07
C HIS A 152 -38.69 12.68 -22.70
N PHE A 153 -37.77 12.07 -21.96
CA PHE A 153 -37.29 12.55 -20.68
C PHE A 153 -35.92 13.21 -20.85
N GLU A 154 -35.83 14.48 -20.49
CA GLU A 154 -34.55 15.20 -20.42
C GLU A 154 -33.97 15.00 -19.02
N LEU A 155 -32.95 14.14 -18.89
CA LEU A 155 -32.23 13.96 -17.62
C LEU A 155 -31.51 15.26 -17.25
N GLN A 156 -31.73 15.72 -16.02
CA GLN A 156 -31.12 16.89 -15.43
C GLN A 156 -30.03 16.44 -14.45
N GLU A 157 -30.18 16.72 -13.17
CA GLU A 157 -29.21 16.39 -12.12
C GLU A 157 -29.48 15.02 -11.48
N LYS A 158 -28.41 14.38 -11.00
CA LYS A 158 -28.49 13.16 -10.18
C LYS A 158 -28.95 13.56 -8.77
N ILE A 159 -30.09 13.05 -8.32
CA ILE A 159 -30.69 13.38 -7.01
C ILE A 159 -30.45 12.31 -5.94
N GLY A 160 -29.91 11.15 -6.33
CA GLY A 160 -29.50 10.12 -5.38
C GLY A 160 -28.74 8.97 -6.02
N ALA A 161 -27.87 8.33 -5.26
CA ALA A 161 -27.14 7.15 -5.67
C ALA A 161 -27.37 6.04 -4.64
N GLY A 162 -28.06 4.98 -5.03
CA GLY A 162 -28.17 3.75 -4.24
C GLY A 162 -27.26 2.69 -4.82
N ALA A 163 -26.90 1.68 -4.02
CA ALA A 163 -25.93 0.69 -4.47
C ALA A 163 -26.46 -0.31 -5.53
N PHE A 164 -27.76 -0.25 -5.89
CA PHE A 164 -28.31 -0.95 -7.07
C PHE A 164 -28.74 -0.03 -8.21
N ALA A 165 -28.91 1.28 -7.99
CA ALA A 165 -29.49 2.19 -8.98
C ALA A 165 -29.16 3.66 -8.69
N THR A 166 -29.00 4.46 -9.74
CA THR A 166 -28.92 5.92 -9.67
C THR A 166 -30.31 6.53 -9.89
N VAL A 167 -30.62 7.61 -9.17
CA VAL A 167 -31.87 8.36 -9.29
C VAL A 167 -31.55 9.74 -9.82
N TRP A 168 -32.23 10.12 -10.89
CA TRP A 168 -32.05 11.37 -11.61
C TRP A 168 -33.33 12.18 -11.57
N LYS A 169 -33.21 13.50 -11.42
CA LYS A 169 -34.27 14.42 -11.79
C LYS A 169 -34.33 14.47 -13.33
N ALA A 170 -35.53 14.44 -13.89
CA ALA A 170 -35.71 14.58 -15.32
C ALA A 170 -36.95 15.42 -15.64
N TYR A 171 -36.95 16.08 -16.79
CA TYR A 171 -38.12 16.79 -17.30
C TYR A 171 -38.83 15.94 -18.36
N ASP A 172 -40.09 15.61 -18.12
CA ASP A 172 -40.96 14.95 -19.09
C ASP A 172 -41.43 15.99 -20.13
N THR A 173 -40.85 15.94 -21.33
CA THR A 173 -41.11 16.92 -22.40
C THR A 173 -42.51 16.80 -23.01
N ILE A 174 -43.20 15.67 -22.81
CA ILE A 174 -44.57 15.45 -23.31
C ILE A 174 -45.60 15.97 -22.31
N LEU A 175 -45.44 15.64 -21.03
CA LEU A 175 -46.38 16.03 -19.97
C LEU A 175 -46.06 17.38 -19.34
N GLY A 176 -44.87 17.93 -19.60
CA GLY A 176 -44.44 19.24 -19.13
C GLY A 176 -44.24 19.30 -17.61
N ARG A 177 -43.58 18.29 -17.01
CA ARG A 177 -43.39 18.19 -15.56
C ARG A 177 -42.06 17.55 -15.18
N ASP A 178 -41.55 17.91 -14.01
CA ASP A 178 -40.39 17.25 -13.39
C ASP A 178 -40.80 15.88 -12.81
N VAL A 179 -39.95 14.88 -13.02
CA VAL A 179 -40.10 13.50 -12.55
C VAL A 179 -38.77 12.98 -11.98
N ALA A 180 -38.85 11.93 -11.16
CA ALA A 180 -37.66 11.18 -10.73
C ALA A 180 -37.53 9.91 -11.58
N ILE A 181 -36.34 9.68 -12.15
CA ILE A 181 -36.04 8.50 -12.96
C ILE A 181 -34.96 7.67 -12.27
N LYS A 182 -35.32 6.43 -11.92
CA LYS A 182 -34.42 5.46 -11.30
C LYS A 182 -33.88 4.47 -12.34
N ILE A 183 -32.56 4.37 -12.42
CA ILE A 183 -31.82 3.59 -13.41
C ILE A 183 -30.89 2.60 -12.69
N PRO A 184 -30.97 1.28 -12.92
CA PRO A 184 -30.06 0.30 -12.31
C PRO A 184 -28.59 0.52 -12.73
N ARG A 185 -27.64 0.34 -11.81
CA ARG A 185 -26.20 0.43 -12.08
C ARG A 185 -25.75 -0.77 -12.94
N GLN A 186 -25.10 -0.53 -14.08
CA GLN A 186 -24.74 -1.58 -15.06
C GLN A 186 -23.59 -2.51 -14.61
N GLY A 187 -22.69 -2.04 -13.73
CA GLY A 187 -21.51 -2.80 -13.27
C GLY A 187 -21.83 -4.09 -12.51
N LEU A 188 -22.87 -4.08 -11.66
CA LEU A 188 -23.33 -5.26 -10.90
C LEU A 188 -24.03 -6.32 -11.76
N MET A 189 -24.54 -5.94 -12.94
CA MET A 189 -25.22 -6.87 -13.85
C MET A 189 -24.23 -7.69 -14.68
N ARG A 190 -22.97 -7.24 -14.80
CA ARG A 190 -21.91 -7.95 -15.55
C ARG A 190 -21.05 -8.87 -14.66
N SER A 191 -20.79 -8.50 -13.41
CA SER A 191 -19.84 -9.21 -12.54
C SER A 191 -20.34 -10.55 -11.97
N GLN A 192 -21.65 -10.81 -11.92
CA GLN A 192 -22.18 -12.08 -11.40
C GLN A 192 -22.34 -13.19 -12.45
N GLY A 193 -21.99 -13.00 -13.73
CA GLY A 193 -22.05 -14.09 -14.74
C GLY A 193 -23.43 -14.71 -14.98
N ILE A 194 -24.52 -14.11 -14.49
CA ILE A 194 -25.89 -14.64 -14.59
C ILE A 194 -26.64 -13.85 -15.67
N ARG A 195 -26.68 -14.38 -16.90
CA ARG A 195 -27.61 -13.95 -17.97
C ARG A 195 -29.05 -14.42 -17.71
N ASP A 196 -29.56 -14.24 -16.50
CA ASP A 196 -30.88 -14.79 -16.17
C ASP A 196 -31.97 -13.75 -16.40
N ARG A 197 -32.73 -13.94 -17.49
CA ARG A 197 -33.96 -13.18 -17.80
C ARG A 197 -34.93 -13.13 -16.60
N SER A 198 -34.84 -14.08 -15.67
CA SER A 198 -35.69 -14.19 -14.48
C SER A 198 -35.63 -12.98 -13.54
N HIS A 199 -34.45 -12.36 -13.32
CA HIS A 199 -34.31 -11.23 -12.39
C HIS A 199 -34.78 -9.89 -12.99
N GLN A 200 -34.57 -9.68 -14.29
CA GLN A 200 -35.09 -8.51 -15.00
C GLN A 200 -36.63 -8.55 -15.07
N GLU A 201 -37.20 -9.74 -15.31
CA GLU A 201 -38.65 -9.94 -15.29
C GLU A 201 -39.24 -9.76 -13.88
N GLN A 202 -38.52 -10.15 -12.83
CA GLN A 202 -38.94 -9.91 -11.44
C GLN A 202 -38.89 -8.42 -11.06
N PHE A 203 -37.83 -7.69 -11.43
CA PHE A 203 -37.70 -6.24 -11.22
C PHE A 203 -38.85 -5.47 -11.89
N LEU A 204 -39.15 -5.80 -13.16
CA LEU A 204 -40.27 -5.21 -13.89
C LEU A 204 -41.64 -5.60 -13.29
N ARG A 205 -41.79 -6.81 -12.76
CA ARG A 205 -43.04 -7.26 -12.14
C ARG A 205 -43.32 -6.51 -10.84
N GLU A 206 -42.32 -6.31 -10.00
CA GLU A 206 -42.46 -5.60 -8.72
C GLU A 206 -42.71 -4.09 -8.95
N ALA A 207 -42.01 -3.47 -9.91
CA ALA A 207 -42.25 -2.09 -10.31
C ALA A 207 -43.67 -1.86 -10.85
N ARG A 208 -44.22 -2.81 -11.63
CA ARG A 208 -45.61 -2.76 -12.14
C ARG A 208 -46.65 -2.91 -11.03
N LEU A 209 -46.36 -3.69 -9.98
CA LEU A 209 -47.24 -3.82 -8.82
C LEU A 209 -47.23 -2.54 -7.98
N ALA A 210 -46.06 -1.93 -7.79
CA ALA A 210 -45.93 -0.63 -7.11
C ALA A 210 -46.66 0.50 -7.86
N ALA A 211 -46.65 0.48 -9.20
CA ALA A 211 -47.38 1.46 -10.03
C ALA A 211 -48.91 1.43 -9.88
N GLN A 212 -49.48 0.37 -9.31
CA GLN A 212 -50.92 0.29 -9.05
C GLN A 212 -51.31 0.99 -7.73
N LEU A 213 -50.34 1.33 -6.88
CA LEU A 213 -50.59 1.97 -5.59
C LEU A 213 -50.88 3.45 -5.79
N ARG A 214 -51.98 3.93 -5.20
CA ARG A 214 -52.31 5.36 -5.17
C ARG A 214 -52.68 5.75 -3.75
N HIS A 215 -51.73 6.39 -3.07
CA HIS A 215 -51.90 6.84 -1.70
C HIS A 215 -51.11 8.14 -1.49
N PRO A 216 -51.62 9.12 -0.72
CA PRO A 216 -50.94 10.41 -0.50
C PRO A 216 -49.59 10.32 0.22
N ASN A 217 -49.22 9.15 0.74
CA ASN A 217 -47.94 8.87 1.41
C ASN A 217 -47.15 7.75 0.72
N ILE A 218 -47.42 7.48 -0.56
CA ILE A 218 -46.65 6.57 -1.42
C ILE A 218 -46.30 7.36 -2.68
N VAL A 219 -45.02 7.37 -3.07
CA VAL A 219 -44.58 8.01 -4.31
C VAL A 219 -45.19 7.27 -5.50
N SER A 220 -45.95 7.96 -6.35
CA SER A 220 -46.61 7.30 -7.48
C SER A 220 -45.61 6.99 -8.59
N VAL A 221 -45.60 5.75 -9.06
CA VAL A 221 -44.85 5.36 -10.26
C VAL A 221 -45.71 5.66 -11.49
N HIS A 222 -45.15 6.41 -12.44
CA HIS A 222 -45.83 6.82 -13.67
C HIS A 222 -45.55 5.86 -14.83
N GLU A 223 -44.29 5.44 -14.96
CA GLU A 223 -43.84 4.64 -16.09
C GLU A 223 -42.76 3.66 -15.63
N VAL A 224 -42.77 2.48 -16.24
CA VAL A 224 -41.67 1.52 -16.16
C VAL A 224 -41.31 1.16 -17.58
N GLY A 225 -40.12 1.55 -18.01
CA GLY A 225 -39.70 1.44 -19.40
C GLY A 225 -38.38 0.71 -19.57
N ARG A 226 -38.07 0.44 -20.83
CA ARG A 226 -36.80 -0.13 -21.26
C ARG A 226 -36.34 0.65 -22.49
N ASP A 227 -35.12 1.13 -22.44
CA ASP A 227 -34.44 1.75 -23.58
C ASP A 227 -33.13 1.00 -23.85
N GLY A 228 -33.04 0.34 -25.00
CA GLY A 228 -31.98 -0.64 -25.27
C GLY A 228 -31.93 -1.76 -24.21
N ASP A 229 -30.82 -1.87 -23.49
CA ASP A 229 -30.64 -2.80 -22.36
C ASP A 229 -30.82 -2.13 -20.98
N LEU A 230 -31.14 -0.83 -20.97
CA LEU A 230 -31.33 -0.04 -19.76
C LEU A 230 -32.80 -0.10 -19.32
N LEU A 231 -33.05 -0.56 -18.09
CA LEU A 231 -34.36 -0.48 -17.46
C LEU A 231 -34.47 0.85 -16.70
N TYR A 232 -35.65 1.46 -16.68
CA TYR A 232 -35.89 2.66 -15.89
C TYR A 232 -37.29 2.69 -15.28
N ILE A 233 -37.40 3.36 -14.13
CA ILE A 233 -38.68 3.59 -13.43
C ILE A 233 -38.85 5.10 -13.25
N VAL A 234 -39.96 5.64 -13.73
CA VAL A 234 -40.33 7.05 -13.61
C VAL A 234 -41.37 7.21 -12.50
N SER A 235 -41.14 8.10 -11.56
CA SER A 235 -42.06 8.38 -10.45
C SER A 235 -42.23 9.88 -10.18
N ASP A 236 -43.20 10.22 -9.32
CA ASP A 236 -43.33 11.59 -8.79
C ASP A 236 -41.98 12.04 -8.18
N LEU A 237 -41.55 13.27 -8.51
CA LEU A 237 -40.42 13.91 -7.84
C LEU A 237 -40.91 14.55 -6.54
N VAL A 238 -40.53 13.98 -5.40
CA VAL A 238 -40.82 14.57 -4.08
C VAL A 238 -39.66 15.48 -3.69
N THR A 239 -39.92 16.79 -3.64
CA THR A 239 -38.92 17.79 -3.24
C THR A 239 -38.77 17.81 -1.72
N GLY A 240 -37.62 17.33 -1.23
CA GLY A 240 -37.27 17.29 0.19
C GLY A 240 -36.12 16.33 0.47
N MET A 241 -36.01 15.82 1.71
CA MET A 241 -34.92 14.94 2.13
C MET A 241 -35.46 13.61 2.67
N ASN A 242 -34.65 12.55 2.69
CA ASN A 242 -35.08 11.29 3.30
C ASN A 242 -35.14 11.41 4.85
N LEU A 243 -35.90 10.54 5.50
CA LEU A 243 -36.12 10.56 6.95
C LEU A 243 -34.82 10.30 7.74
N SER A 244 -33.85 9.60 7.15
CA SER A 244 -32.54 9.39 7.78
C SER A 244 -31.78 10.71 7.93
N ASP A 245 -31.76 11.54 6.89
CA ASP A 245 -31.11 12.86 6.91
C ASP A 245 -31.93 13.88 7.72
N TRP A 246 -33.25 13.78 7.67
CA TRP A 246 -34.14 14.57 8.52
C TRP A 246 -33.83 14.34 10.02
N LEU A 247 -33.59 13.08 10.44
CA LEU A 247 -33.26 12.75 11.83
C LEU A 247 -31.88 13.23 12.30
N LYS A 248 -30.95 13.53 11.39
CA LYS A 248 -29.64 14.12 11.75
C LYS A 248 -29.79 15.56 12.24
N SER A 249 -30.76 16.30 11.69
CA SER A 249 -30.98 17.72 11.95
C SER A 249 -32.19 18.00 12.84
N HIS A 250 -33.15 17.07 12.92
CA HIS A 250 -34.40 17.22 13.66
C HIS A 250 -34.61 16.08 14.65
N ARG A 251 -34.95 16.43 15.90
CA ARG A 251 -35.38 15.47 16.93
C ARG A 251 -36.89 15.56 17.11
N PRO A 252 -37.69 14.62 16.58
CA PRO A 252 -39.14 14.71 16.64
C PRO A 252 -39.63 14.60 18.09
N THR A 253 -40.68 15.35 18.40
CA THR A 253 -41.49 15.10 19.59
C THR A 253 -42.19 13.76 19.49
N PHE A 254 -42.63 13.19 20.61
CA PHE A 254 -43.37 11.93 20.58
C PHE A 254 -44.67 12.01 19.76
N ALA A 255 -45.31 13.18 19.73
CA ALA A 255 -46.51 13.39 18.90
C ALA A 255 -46.16 13.40 17.41
N GLU A 256 -45.08 14.05 17.01
CA GLU A 256 -44.59 14.06 15.62
C GLU A 256 -44.15 12.66 15.18
N ALA A 257 -43.33 11.98 15.97
CA ALA A 257 -42.90 10.60 15.72
C ALA A 257 -44.10 9.65 15.54
N THR A 258 -45.10 9.77 16.42
CA THR A 258 -46.33 8.96 16.35
C THR A 258 -47.15 9.29 15.10
N THR A 259 -47.25 10.57 14.74
CA THR A 259 -47.98 11.03 13.54
C THR A 259 -47.32 10.53 12.26
N LEU A 260 -46.00 10.60 12.17
CA LEU A 260 -45.22 10.09 11.05
C LEU A 260 -45.40 8.57 10.90
N CYS A 261 -45.20 7.81 11.99
CA CYS A 261 -45.39 6.36 11.96
C CYS A 261 -46.83 5.95 11.64
N ALA A 262 -47.85 6.72 12.05
CA ALA A 262 -49.24 6.43 11.72
C ALA A 262 -49.49 6.55 10.20
N LYS A 263 -48.95 7.60 9.56
CA LYS A 263 -49.05 7.80 8.10
C LYS A 263 -48.28 6.74 7.31
N ILE A 264 -47.07 6.39 7.76
CA ILE A 264 -46.29 5.30 7.17
C ILE A 264 -47.05 3.96 7.30
N ALA A 265 -47.67 3.71 8.46
CA ALA A 265 -48.47 2.51 8.70
C ALA A 265 -49.71 2.44 7.80
N ASP A 266 -50.39 3.57 7.53
CA ASP A 266 -51.50 3.62 6.58
C ASP A 266 -51.04 3.34 5.14
N ALA A 267 -49.90 3.91 4.74
CA ALA A 267 -49.31 3.67 3.43
C ALA A 267 -48.94 2.19 3.23
N LEU A 268 -48.27 1.58 4.21
CA LEU A 268 -48.00 0.13 4.22
C LEU A 268 -49.29 -0.69 4.17
N HIS A 269 -50.31 -0.30 4.94
CA HIS A 269 -51.59 -1.00 4.95
C HIS A 269 -52.27 -0.95 3.58
N HIS A 270 -52.25 0.19 2.90
CA HIS A 270 -52.76 0.34 1.54
C HIS A 270 -52.02 -0.59 0.56
N ALA A 271 -50.68 -0.63 0.65
CA ALA A 271 -49.87 -1.55 -0.16
C ALA A 271 -50.22 -3.02 0.13
N HIS A 272 -50.37 -3.40 1.42
CA HIS A 272 -50.73 -4.75 1.83
C HIS A 272 -52.10 -5.18 1.31
N GLN A 273 -53.08 -4.27 1.27
CA GLN A 273 -54.41 -4.52 0.71
C GLN A 273 -54.36 -4.79 -0.80
N ALA A 274 -53.40 -4.18 -1.50
CA ALA A 274 -53.11 -4.45 -2.91
C ALA A 274 -52.20 -5.68 -3.12
N GLY A 275 -51.84 -6.41 -2.05
CA GLY A 275 -50.98 -7.59 -2.12
C GLY A 275 -49.49 -7.29 -2.28
N VAL A 276 -49.07 -6.04 -2.07
CA VAL A 276 -47.67 -5.59 -2.19
C VAL A 276 -47.05 -5.52 -0.79
N VAL A 277 -45.88 -6.15 -0.60
CA VAL A 277 -45.09 -6.08 0.64
C VAL A 277 -43.84 -5.22 0.37
N HIS A 278 -43.48 -4.32 1.28
CA HIS A 278 -42.35 -3.40 1.07
C HIS A 278 -40.98 -4.09 1.22
N ARG A 279 -40.81 -4.95 2.25
CA ARG A 279 -39.62 -5.78 2.53
C ARG A 279 -38.31 -5.06 2.87
N ASP A 280 -38.16 -3.78 2.58
CA ASP A 280 -36.97 -2.97 2.89
C ASP A 280 -37.35 -1.62 3.50
N LEU A 281 -38.27 -1.63 4.47
CA LEU A 281 -38.66 -0.39 5.14
C LEU A 281 -37.54 0.10 6.08
N LYS A 282 -37.00 1.28 5.79
CA LYS A 282 -35.96 1.96 6.57
C LYS A 282 -36.05 3.48 6.37
N PRO A 283 -35.45 4.31 7.25
CA PRO A 283 -35.56 5.77 7.14
C PRO A 283 -35.10 6.36 5.80
N SER A 284 -34.10 5.77 5.13
CA SER A 284 -33.66 6.25 3.80
C SER A 284 -34.67 5.99 2.67
N ASN A 285 -35.66 5.11 2.87
CA ASN A 285 -36.74 4.82 1.92
C ASN A 285 -38.04 5.60 2.24
N VAL A 286 -37.98 6.57 3.15
CA VAL A 286 -39.09 7.49 3.47
C VAL A 286 -38.63 8.90 3.11
N VAL A 287 -39.25 9.52 2.10
CA VAL A 287 -38.94 10.91 1.70
C VAL A 287 -39.88 11.87 2.42
N MET A 288 -39.31 12.89 3.05
CA MET A 288 -40.04 13.97 3.71
C MET A 288 -40.20 15.12 2.71
N ASP A 289 -41.44 15.52 2.40
CA ASP A 289 -41.69 16.67 1.55
C ASP A 289 -41.53 18.01 2.30
N ALA A 290 -41.66 19.12 1.58
CA ALA A 290 -41.55 20.48 2.15
C ALA A 290 -42.59 20.80 3.26
N PHE A 291 -43.60 19.96 3.46
CA PHE A 291 -44.62 20.09 4.50
C PHE A 291 -44.46 19.04 5.61
N ASP A 292 -43.27 18.43 5.73
CA ASP A 292 -42.94 17.34 6.65
C ASP A 292 -43.92 16.15 6.55
N GLN A 293 -44.44 15.88 5.34
CA GLN A 293 -45.24 14.68 5.09
C GLN A 293 -44.33 13.54 4.61
N PRO A 294 -44.49 12.32 5.16
CA PRO A 294 -43.70 11.17 4.75
C PRO A 294 -44.28 10.53 3.49
N HIS A 295 -43.41 10.17 2.55
CA HIS A 295 -43.73 9.46 1.32
C HIS A 295 -42.87 8.21 1.20
N LEU A 296 -43.49 7.04 1.13
CA LEU A 296 -42.79 5.78 0.93
C LEU A 296 -42.32 5.64 -0.52
N THR A 297 -41.06 5.26 -0.68
CA THR A 297 -40.44 4.92 -1.97
C THR A 297 -39.81 3.52 -1.92
N ASP A 298 -39.37 3.02 -3.07
CA ASP A 298 -38.50 1.84 -3.17
C ASP A 298 -39.10 0.52 -2.62
N PHE A 299 -40.30 0.18 -3.09
CA PHE A 299 -40.90 -1.13 -2.82
C PHE A 299 -40.06 -2.26 -3.43
N GLY A 300 -39.37 -3.02 -2.57
CA GLY A 300 -38.98 -4.42 -2.77
C GLY A 300 -37.94 -4.79 -3.82
N MET A 301 -37.21 -3.86 -4.44
CA MET A 301 -36.36 -4.09 -5.63
C MET A 301 -35.07 -4.96 -5.46
N ALA A 302 -34.84 -5.68 -4.35
CA ALA A 302 -33.58 -6.40 -4.11
C ALA A 302 -33.77 -7.88 -3.73
N ARG A 303 -32.96 -8.74 -4.37
CA ARG A 303 -33.02 -10.21 -4.50
C ARG A 303 -32.78 -11.01 -3.20
N LYS A 304 -33.18 -12.29 -3.31
CA LYS A 304 -32.57 -13.49 -2.70
C LYS A 304 -31.04 -13.41 -2.76
N ASP A 305 -30.38 -13.53 -1.60
CA ASP A 305 -29.07 -14.14 -1.33
C ASP A 305 -28.41 -13.40 -0.16
N VAL A 306 -28.61 -13.89 1.06
CA VAL A 306 -28.21 -13.27 2.34
C VAL A 306 -26.72 -13.56 2.66
N GLY A 307 -25.86 -13.66 1.64
CA GLY A 307 -24.49 -14.17 1.78
C GLY A 307 -23.35 -13.19 1.51
N GLU A 308 -23.56 -12.08 0.80
CA GLU A 308 -22.47 -11.23 0.30
C GLU A 308 -22.73 -9.75 0.64
N LEU A 309 -21.82 -9.13 1.39
CA LEU A 309 -21.86 -7.70 1.75
C LEU A 309 -21.04 -6.90 0.73
N THR A 310 -21.57 -5.77 0.24
CA THR A 310 -20.90 -4.88 -0.72
C THR A 310 -20.71 -3.49 -0.11
N LEU A 311 -19.59 -2.80 -0.32
CA LEU A 311 -19.34 -1.44 0.18
C LEU A 311 -19.25 -0.45 -1.00
N THR A 312 -19.75 0.77 -0.81
CA THR A 312 -19.64 1.88 -1.78
C THR A 312 -18.42 2.76 -1.48
N ALA A 313 -17.96 3.52 -2.48
CA ALA A 313 -16.76 4.38 -2.40
C ALA A 313 -16.84 5.48 -1.31
N GLU A 314 -18.04 5.81 -0.83
CA GLU A 314 -18.30 6.81 0.22
C GLU A 314 -18.33 6.22 1.64
N GLY A 315 -18.04 4.92 1.79
CA GLY A 315 -18.01 4.23 3.09
C GLY A 315 -19.37 3.68 3.55
N ASP A 316 -20.41 3.74 2.72
CA ASP A 316 -21.72 3.16 3.04
C ASP A 316 -21.80 1.68 2.66
N LEU A 317 -22.14 0.88 3.67
CA LEU A 317 -22.24 -0.58 3.67
C LEU A 317 -23.60 -1.00 3.08
N MET A 318 -23.59 -1.73 1.97
CA MET A 318 -24.79 -2.20 1.31
C MET A 318 -25.38 -3.39 2.06
N GLY A 319 -26.60 -3.20 2.57
CA GLY A 319 -27.36 -4.20 3.32
C GLY A 319 -27.06 -4.17 4.81
N THR A 320 -27.35 -3.07 5.51
CA THR A 320 -27.30 -3.10 6.97
C THR A 320 -28.43 -4.00 7.50
N PRO A 321 -28.17 -5.08 8.26
CA PRO A 321 -29.21 -5.96 8.81
C PRO A 321 -30.11 -5.28 9.87
N THR A 322 -29.95 -3.97 10.09
CA THR A 322 -30.46 -3.23 11.25
C THR A 322 -31.98 -3.12 11.31
N HIS A 323 -32.65 -3.14 10.16
CA HIS A 323 -34.12 -3.05 10.06
C HIS A 323 -34.77 -4.38 9.63
N MET A 324 -33.95 -5.43 9.51
CA MET A 324 -34.38 -6.74 9.03
C MET A 324 -35.23 -7.46 10.09
N SER A 325 -36.33 -8.07 9.65
CA SER A 325 -37.14 -8.92 10.50
C SER A 325 -36.48 -10.28 10.78
N PRO A 326 -36.82 -10.97 11.88
CA PRO A 326 -36.29 -12.30 12.19
C PRO A 326 -36.49 -13.33 11.07
N GLU A 327 -37.62 -13.30 10.38
CA GLU A 327 -37.90 -14.17 9.23
C GLU A 327 -37.00 -13.86 8.02
N GLN A 328 -36.69 -12.59 7.78
CA GLN A 328 -35.71 -12.21 6.75
C GLN A 328 -34.29 -12.63 7.13
N ALA A 329 -33.91 -12.50 8.42
CA ALA A 329 -32.61 -12.93 8.92
C ALA A 329 -32.40 -14.45 8.86
N ARG A 330 -33.47 -15.26 8.80
CA ARG A 330 -33.40 -16.72 8.57
C ARG A 330 -33.33 -17.11 7.09
N GLY A 331 -33.36 -16.14 6.17
CA GLY A 331 -33.45 -16.41 4.74
C GLY A 331 -34.85 -16.85 4.27
N GLU A 332 -35.89 -16.72 5.11
CA GLU A 332 -37.28 -17.09 4.78
C GLU A 332 -38.02 -15.98 4.00
N ALA A 333 -37.30 -15.23 3.16
CA ALA A 333 -37.81 -14.04 2.47
C ALA A 333 -38.98 -14.33 1.51
N HIS A 334 -39.16 -15.58 1.06
CA HIS A 334 -40.25 -16.00 0.15
C HIS A 334 -41.57 -16.24 0.87
N SER A 335 -41.52 -16.48 2.18
CA SER A 335 -42.67 -16.63 3.08
C SER A 335 -42.89 -15.41 3.98
N ALA A 336 -42.04 -14.38 3.87
CA ALA A 336 -42.16 -13.11 4.57
C ALA A 336 -43.43 -12.36 4.10
N GLY A 337 -44.50 -12.47 4.90
CA GLY A 337 -45.76 -11.77 4.68
C GLY A 337 -45.76 -10.34 5.23
N PHE A 338 -46.93 -9.71 5.30
CA PHE A 338 -47.11 -8.33 5.76
C PHE A 338 -46.56 -8.02 7.17
N SER A 339 -46.40 -9.05 8.01
CA SER A 339 -45.82 -8.96 9.35
C SER A 339 -44.35 -8.51 9.37
N THR A 340 -43.63 -8.69 8.27
CA THR A 340 -42.25 -8.23 8.11
C THR A 340 -42.18 -6.70 8.12
N ASP A 341 -43.04 -6.04 7.34
CA ASP A 341 -43.10 -4.57 7.31
C ASP A 341 -43.55 -3.99 8.67
N VAL A 342 -44.41 -4.71 9.39
CA VAL A 342 -44.81 -4.34 10.77
C VAL A 342 -43.61 -4.35 11.72
N TYR A 343 -42.70 -5.31 11.59
CA TYR A 343 -41.48 -5.35 12.40
C TYR A 343 -40.54 -4.20 12.05
N SER A 344 -40.26 -3.98 10.77
CA SER A 344 -39.40 -2.89 10.32
C SER A 344 -39.97 -1.51 10.70
N LEU A 345 -41.29 -1.35 10.66
CA LEU A 345 -41.97 -0.14 11.18
C LEU A 345 -41.75 0.02 12.69
N GLY A 346 -41.73 -1.08 13.44
CA GLY A 346 -41.37 -1.10 14.85
C GLY A 346 -39.93 -0.63 15.11
N VAL A 347 -38.98 -0.99 14.24
CA VAL A 347 -37.58 -0.51 14.31
C VAL A 347 -37.52 0.98 14.04
N VAL A 348 -38.21 1.47 13.00
CA VAL A 348 -38.31 2.91 12.68
C VAL A 348 -38.94 3.68 13.85
N LEU A 349 -40.05 3.18 14.41
CA LEU A 349 -40.68 3.81 15.58
C LEU A 349 -39.73 3.82 16.79
N TYR A 350 -39.00 2.74 17.06
CA TYR A 350 -38.01 2.68 18.13
C TYR A 350 -36.94 3.77 17.96
N GLN A 351 -36.42 3.93 16.75
CA GLN A 351 -35.42 4.93 16.42
C GLN A 351 -35.98 6.36 16.56
N LEU A 352 -37.20 6.63 16.11
CA LEU A 352 -37.84 7.94 16.28
C LEU A 352 -38.09 8.30 17.75
N LEU A 353 -38.36 7.31 18.60
CA LEU A 353 -38.61 7.53 20.04
C LEU A 353 -37.34 7.70 20.87
N THR A 354 -36.23 7.07 20.46
CA THR A 354 -35.01 6.97 21.27
C THR A 354 -33.79 7.64 20.65
N GLY A 355 -33.81 7.94 19.35
CA GLY A 355 -32.66 8.37 18.56
C GLY A 355 -31.72 7.23 18.17
N GLU A 356 -32.02 5.98 18.55
CA GLU A 356 -31.08 4.86 18.53
C GLU A 356 -31.76 3.59 18.01
N LEU A 357 -30.98 2.66 17.42
CA LEU A 357 -31.51 1.36 16.98
C LEU A 357 -31.71 0.39 18.16
N PRO A 358 -32.69 -0.55 18.08
CA PRO A 358 -32.97 -1.51 19.14
C PRO A 358 -31.86 -2.56 19.34
N PHE A 359 -31.09 -2.87 18.29
CA PHE A 359 -30.01 -3.86 18.28
C PHE A 359 -28.75 -3.27 17.65
N ARG A 360 -27.57 -3.65 18.16
CA ARG A 360 -26.24 -3.14 17.72
C ARG A 360 -25.18 -4.22 17.87
N GLY A 361 -24.12 -4.13 17.08
CA GLY A 361 -22.97 -5.04 17.08
C GLY A 361 -22.44 -5.26 15.67
N ASN A 362 -21.44 -6.13 15.54
CA ASN A 362 -21.04 -6.63 14.22
C ASN A 362 -22.18 -7.43 13.56
N VAL A 363 -22.05 -7.77 12.28
CA VAL A 363 -23.14 -8.39 11.49
C VAL A 363 -23.64 -9.69 12.14
N GLU A 364 -22.74 -10.56 12.60
CA GLU A 364 -23.11 -11.82 13.28
C GLU A 364 -23.87 -11.58 14.60
N MET A 365 -23.39 -10.64 15.43
CA MET A 365 -24.04 -10.27 16.68
C MET A 365 -25.41 -9.62 16.45
N LEU A 366 -25.52 -8.79 15.41
CA LEU A 366 -26.77 -8.15 15.03
C LEU A 366 -27.79 -9.19 14.53
N LEU A 367 -27.38 -10.12 13.66
CA LEU A 367 -28.23 -11.23 13.21
C LEU A 367 -28.63 -12.12 14.38
N TYR A 368 -27.70 -12.44 15.28
CA TYR A 368 -28.00 -13.17 16.51
C TYR A 368 -29.04 -12.44 17.37
N GLN A 369 -28.89 -11.12 17.57
CA GLN A 369 -29.82 -10.31 18.36
C GLN A 369 -31.19 -10.19 17.70
N VAL A 370 -31.25 -10.03 16.38
CA VAL A 370 -32.48 -10.01 15.60
C VAL A 370 -33.19 -11.37 15.70
N LEU A 371 -32.47 -12.48 15.68
CA LEU A 371 -33.05 -13.82 15.77
C LEU A 371 -33.45 -14.25 17.20
N HIS A 372 -32.67 -13.87 18.22
CA HIS A 372 -32.74 -14.49 19.55
C HIS A 372 -32.97 -13.50 20.71
N SER A 373 -32.54 -12.24 20.60
CA SER A 373 -32.60 -11.28 21.72
C SER A 373 -33.92 -10.50 21.76
N ALA A 374 -34.57 -10.42 22.92
CA ALA A 374 -35.74 -9.55 23.10
C ALA A 374 -35.34 -8.07 22.90
N ALA A 375 -36.19 -7.28 22.24
CA ALA A 375 -35.93 -5.85 22.06
C ALA A 375 -35.87 -5.13 23.42
N PRO A 376 -34.86 -4.26 23.65
CA PRO A 376 -34.81 -3.40 24.82
C PRO A 376 -36.06 -2.52 24.90
N SER A 377 -36.43 -2.08 26.10
CA SER A 377 -37.52 -1.12 26.26
C SER A 377 -37.06 0.27 25.79
N PRO A 378 -37.82 0.99 24.93
CA PRO A 378 -37.54 2.40 24.62
C PRO A 378 -37.39 3.28 25.88
N ARG A 379 -38.10 2.93 26.96
CA ARG A 379 -38.07 3.67 28.23
C ARG A 379 -36.81 3.42 29.07
N SER A 380 -36.01 2.40 28.76
CA SER A 380 -34.69 2.24 29.38
C SER A 380 -33.67 3.23 28.83
N LEU A 381 -33.85 3.70 27.59
CA LEU A 381 -33.01 4.73 26.97
C LEU A 381 -33.59 6.14 27.19
N ASN A 382 -34.90 6.29 27.03
CA ASN A 382 -35.61 7.55 27.23
C ASN A 382 -36.84 7.36 28.12
N ASN A 383 -36.67 7.56 29.43
CA ASN A 383 -37.72 7.34 30.42
C ASN A 383 -38.99 8.21 30.24
N ARG A 384 -38.89 9.27 29.41
CA ARG A 384 -39.99 10.17 29.04
C ARG A 384 -40.93 9.57 28.00
N VAL A 385 -40.53 8.48 27.32
CA VAL A 385 -41.40 7.80 26.36
C VAL A 385 -42.67 7.32 27.07
N PRO A 386 -43.86 7.68 26.56
CA PRO A 386 -45.15 7.20 27.08
C PRO A 386 -45.25 5.67 27.06
N ARG A 387 -45.86 5.09 28.11
CA ARG A 387 -46.01 3.62 28.24
C ARG A 387 -46.81 3.00 27.10
N ASP A 388 -47.77 3.74 26.56
CA ASP A 388 -48.59 3.27 25.46
C ASP A 388 -47.77 3.16 24.16
N LEU A 389 -46.88 4.14 23.89
CA LEU A 389 -45.95 4.08 22.75
C LEU A 389 -44.89 2.98 22.92
N GLU A 390 -44.37 2.79 24.14
CA GLU A 390 -43.52 1.63 24.46
C GLU A 390 -44.23 0.31 24.14
N THR A 391 -45.50 0.18 24.53
CA THR A 391 -46.29 -1.04 24.32
C THR A 391 -46.53 -1.30 22.83
N ILE A 392 -46.86 -0.26 22.06
CA ILE A 392 -47.04 -0.37 20.60
C ILE A 392 -45.72 -0.77 19.93
N CYS A 393 -44.63 -0.09 20.27
CA CYS A 393 -43.30 -0.34 19.69
C CYS A 393 -42.82 -1.77 19.96
N LEU A 394 -42.84 -2.22 21.22
CA LEU A 394 -42.38 -3.56 21.59
C LEU A 394 -43.24 -4.67 20.97
N LYS A 395 -44.55 -4.44 20.82
CA LYS A 395 -45.44 -5.41 20.15
C LYS A 395 -45.12 -5.55 18.65
N CYS A 396 -44.69 -4.48 17.99
CA CYS A 396 -44.20 -4.57 16.61
C CYS A 396 -42.91 -5.41 16.51
N LEU A 397 -42.04 -5.35 17.53
CA LEU A 397 -40.74 -6.01 17.58
C LEU A 397 -40.75 -7.46 18.13
N GLU A 398 -41.93 -8.06 18.30
CA GLU A 398 -42.04 -9.47 18.73
C GLU A 398 -41.41 -10.42 17.70
N LYS A 399 -40.72 -11.46 18.17
CA LYS A 399 -39.93 -12.32 17.27
C LYS A 399 -40.78 -13.22 16.38
N GLN A 400 -41.91 -13.69 16.90
CA GLN A 400 -42.84 -14.53 16.18
C GLN A 400 -43.88 -13.64 15.46
N PRO A 401 -44.08 -13.77 14.14
CA PRO A 401 -45.05 -12.97 13.38
C PRO A 401 -46.46 -12.93 13.99
N ARG A 402 -46.93 -14.06 14.52
CA ARG A 402 -48.26 -14.20 15.17
C ARG A 402 -48.44 -13.37 16.44
N ASP A 403 -47.34 -12.97 17.09
CA ASP A 403 -47.36 -12.19 18.33
C ASP A 403 -47.32 -10.67 18.05
N ARG A 404 -47.09 -10.28 16.78
CA ARG A 404 -47.14 -8.88 16.30
C ARG A 404 -48.59 -8.45 16.03
N TYR A 405 -48.76 -7.20 15.57
CA TYR A 405 -50.04 -6.77 15.00
C TYR A 405 -50.36 -7.51 13.71
N ALA A 406 -51.64 -7.81 13.48
CA ALA A 406 -52.07 -8.59 12.32
C ALA A 406 -51.94 -7.81 11.01
N SER A 407 -51.91 -6.47 11.07
CA SER A 407 -51.68 -5.61 9.91
C SER A 407 -51.09 -4.25 10.31
N ALA A 408 -50.45 -3.56 9.36
CA ALA A 408 -49.99 -2.18 9.55
C ALA A 408 -51.15 -1.21 9.91
N GLY A 409 -52.36 -1.47 9.40
CA GLY A 409 -53.55 -0.67 9.73
C GLY A 409 -53.97 -0.78 11.21
N GLU A 410 -53.68 -1.89 11.90
CA GLU A 410 -53.87 -1.98 13.35
C GLU A 410 -52.87 -1.10 14.10
N VAL A 411 -51.61 -1.06 13.64
CA VAL A 411 -50.59 -0.17 14.20
C VAL A 411 -51.02 1.29 14.05
N ALA A 412 -51.50 1.70 12.87
CA ALA A 412 -52.01 3.05 12.62
C ALA A 412 -53.18 3.42 13.55
N LYS A 413 -54.10 2.49 13.80
CA LYS A 413 -55.24 2.70 14.72
C LYS A 413 -54.78 2.89 16.17
N GLU A 414 -53.79 2.14 16.64
CA GLU A 414 -53.26 2.29 18.00
C GLU A 414 -52.47 3.60 18.16
N LEU A 415 -51.65 3.97 17.17
CA LEU A 415 -50.92 5.24 17.17
C LEU A 415 -51.90 6.44 17.17
N ARG A 416 -52.99 6.38 16.40
CA ARG A 416 -54.03 7.42 16.40
C ARG A 416 -54.80 7.49 17.72
N ARG A 417 -55.11 6.35 18.35
CA ARG A 417 -55.73 6.36 19.69
C ARG A 417 -54.85 7.06 20.71
N PHE A 418 -53.54 6.81 20.66
CA PHE A 418 -52.59 7.50 21.50
C PHE A 418 -52.60 9.03 21.23
N LEU A 419 -52.57 9.45 19.95
CA LEU A 419 -52.65 10.87 19.58
C LEU A 419 -53.95 11.55 20.06
N ASP A 420 -55.07 10.83 20.01
CA ASP A 420 -56.38 11.29 20.46
C ASP A 420 -56.59 11.21 21.99
N GLY A 421 -55.59 10.75 22.75
CA GLY A 421 -55.70 10.53 24.20
C GLY A 421 -56.67 9.41 24.60
N ARG A 422 -57.03 8.52 23.66
CA ARG A 422 -57.88 7.35 23.90
C ARG A 422 -57.02 6.18 24.37
N PRO A 423 -57.52 5.31 25.27
CA PRO A 423 -56.76 4.14 25.71
C PRO A 423 -56.48 3.21 24.53
N ILE A 424 -55.21 2.76 24.41
CA ILE A 424 -54.81 1.75 23.43
C ILE A 424 -55.48 0.40 23.74
N GLN A 425 -55.76 -0.41 22.72
CA GLN A 425 -56.32 -1.76 22.91
C GLN A 425 -55.23 -2.81 23.18
N ALA A 426 -54.01 -2.56 22.72
CA ALA A 426 -52.85 -3.36 23.04
C ALA A 426 -52.60 -3.38 24.55
N ARG A 427 -52.77 -4.54 25.18
CA ARG A 427 -52.47 -4.74 26.61
C ARG A 427 -50.96 -4.89 26.79
N PRO A 428 -50.35 -4.27 27.81
CA PRO A 428 -48.94 -4.52 28.13
C PRO A 428 -48.75 -6.01 28.40
N VAL A 429 -47.65 -6.59 27.87
CA VAL A 429 -47.34 -8.01 28.04
C VAL A 429 -47.26 -8.31 29.54
N SER A 430 -48.24 -9.04 30.07
CA SER A 430 -48.42 -9.23 31.51
C SER A 430 -47.20 -9.92 32.12
N ARG A 431 -46.79 -9.49 33.33
CA ARG A 431 -45.76 -10.17 34.14
C ARG A 431 -46.05 -11.67 34.31
N ILE A 432 -47.33 -12.05 34.27
CA ILE A 432 -47.81 -13.44 34.34
C ILE A 432 -47.49 -14.23 33.05
N THR A 433 -47.49 -13.60 31.88
CA THR A 433 -47.09 -14.23 30.59
C THR A 433 -45.57 -14.41 30.48
N ARG A 434 -44.77 -13.59 31.18
CA ARG A 434 -43.30 -13.74 31.28
C ARG A 434 -42.91 -14.88 32.24
N THR A 435 -43.69 -15.11 33.31
CA THR A 435 -43.53 -16.27 34.22
C THR A 435 -44.15 -17.56 33.66
N TRP A 436 -45.19 -17.48 32.82
CA TRP A 436 -45.82 -18.64 32.18
C TRP A 436 -44.95 -19.22 31.05
N ARG A 437 -44.24 -18.37 30.29
CA ARG A 437 -43.22 -18.79 29.32
C ARG A 437 -41.93 -19.36 29.99
N TRP A 438 -41.69 -19.04 31.27
CA TRP A 438 -40.62 -19.64 32.10
C TRP A 438 -41.06 -20.99 32.72
N ALA A 439 -42.32 -21.11 33.14
CA ALA A 439 -42.89 -22.35 33.69
C ALA A 439 -43.04 -23.47 32.64
N ASN A 440 -43.31 -23.12 31.37
CA ASN A 440 -43.37 -24.09 30.27
C ASN A 440 -41.98 -24.53 29.74
N ARG A 441 -40.89 -24.11 30.39
CA ARG A 441 -39.50 -24.42 30.01
C ARG A 441 -38.71 -25.15 31.11
N ASN A 442 -39.33 -25.51 32.24
CA ASN A 442 -38.73 -26.31 33.32
C ASN A 442 -39.78 -27.18 34.05
N PRO A 443 -40.06 -28.43 33.62
CA PRO A 443 -41.09 -29.28 34.23
C PRO A 443 -40.73 -29.90 35.60
N TRP A 444 -39.54 -29.62 36.16
CA TRP A 444 -39.02 -30.35 37.32
C TRP A 444 -39.21 -29.66 38.68
N ALA A 445 -39.48 -28.34 38.72
CA ALA A 445 -39.63 -27.62 39.99
C ALA A 445 -40.97 -27.92 40.72
N THR A 446 -42.03 -28.25 39.97
CA THR A 446 -43.36 -28.56 40.53
C THR A 446 -43.53 -30.04 40.90
N ALA A 447 -42.73 -30.94 40.34
CA ALA A 447 -42.69 -32.35 40.76
C ALA A 447 -41.93 -32.55 42.08
N PHE A 448 -40.94 -31.68 42.37
CA PHE A 448 -40.06 -31.80 43.53
C PHE A 448 -40.81 -31.64 44.87
N ILE A 449 -41.77 -30.73 44.95
CA ILE A 449 -42.45 -30.43 46.22
C ILE A 449 -43.44 -31.54 46.63
N ALA A 450 -44.10 -32.18 45.67
CA ALA A 450 -45.06 -33.25 45.95
C ALA A 450 -44.38 -34.63 46.12
N MET A 451 -43.23 -34.86 45.47
CA MET A 451 -42.50 -36.13 45.56
C MET A 451 -41.64 -36.24 46.83
N CYS A 452 -41.16 -35.13 47.40
CA CYS A 452 -40.37 -35.11 48.64
C CYS A 452 -41.09 -35.69 49.87
N ALA A 453 -42.43 -35.76 49.86
CA ALA A 453 -43.20 -36.32 50.97
C ALA A 453 -43.37 -37.85 50.91
N ALA A 454 -43.09 -38.51 49.78
CA ALA A 454 -43.23 -39.96 49.61
C ALA A 454 -41.97 -40.68 49.04
N ALA A 455 -41.00 -39.94 48.50
CA ALA A 455 -39.87 -40.49 47.75
C ALA A 455 -38.51 -40.38 48.46
N VAL A 456 -38.43 -40.26 49.79
CA VAL A 456 -37.10 -40.21 50.43
C VAL A 456 -36.32 -41.53 50.25
N PRO A 457 -36.92 -42.74 50.40
CA PRO A 457 -36.17 -43.99 50.22
C PRO A 457 -36.04 -44.43 48.76
N LEU A 458 -37.13 -44.33 47.98
CA LEU A 458 -37.13 -44.63 46.54
C LEU A 458 -36.37 -43.56 45.75
N GLY A 459 -36.43 -42.31 46.18
CA GLY A 459 -35.68 -41.20 45.62
C GLY A 459 -34.22 -41.20 46.03
N LEU A 460 -33.76 -41.87 47.09
CA LEU A 460 -32.31 -42.08 47.28
C LEU A 460 -31.76 -43.09 46.27
N LEU A 461 -32.51 -44.15 45.94
CA LEU A 461 -32.16 -45.14 44.91
C LEU A 461 -32.34 -44.59 43.48
N LEU A 462 -33.43 -43.86 43.24
CA LEU A 462 -33.71 -43.21 41.96
C LEU A 462 -32.84 -41.95 41.77
N THR A 463 -32.45 -41.21 42.81
CA THR A 463 -31.44 -40.14 42.66
C THR A 463 -30.03 -40.70 42.55
N TRP A 464 -29.69 -41.82 43.18
CA TRP A 464 -28.44 -42.51 42.87
C TRP A 464 -28.44 -42.97 41.40
N HIS A 465 -29.51 -43.60 40.92
CA HIS A 465 -29.61 -44.05 39.52
C HIS A 465 -29.70 -42.88 38.52
N ILE A 466 -30.49 -41.85 38.78
CA ILE A 466 -30.59 -40.64 37.93
C ILE A 466 -29.31 -39.82 38.02
N ARG A 467 -28.65 -39.69 39.18
CA ARG A 467 -27.33 -39.04 39.25
C ARG A 467 -26.29 -39.86 38.52
N ASN A 468 -26.27 -41.19 38.63
CA ASN A 468 -25.36 -42.04 37.86
C ASN A 468 -25.63 -41.94 36.36
N SER A 469 -26.89 -41.98 35.95
CA SER A 469 -27.29 -41.86 34.54
C SER A 469 -27.11 -40.44 34.00
N ALA A 470 -27.28 -39.40 34.81
CA ALA A 470 -26.99 -38.02 34.43
C ALA A 470 -25.50 -37.74 34.39
N LYS A 471 -24.70 -38.33 35.30
CA LYS A 471 -23.23 -38.31 35.25
C LYS A 471 -22.72 -39.08 34.04
N ALA A 472 -23.31 -40.23 33.70
CA ALA A 472 -22.98 -40.99 32.50
C ALA A 472 -23.39 -40.23 31.22
N ALA A 473 -24.58 -39.65 31.16
CA ALA A 473 -25.02 -38.83 30.02
C ALA A 473 -24.22 -37.52 29.90
N ARG A 474 -23.79 -36.93 31.03
CA ARG A 474 -22.90 -35.78 31.05
C ARG A 474 -21.49 -36.17 30.60
N ALA A 475 -20.97 -37.31 31.05
CA ALA A 475 -19.71 -37.87 30.57
C ALA A 475 -19.77 -38.13 29.07
N GLU A 476 -20.85 -38.74 28.56
CA GLU A 476 -21.06 -38.96 27.12
C GLU A 476 -21.13 -37.65 26.34
N ALA A 477 -21.86 -36.65 26.83
CA ALA A 477 -21.91 -35.33 26.21
C ALA A 477 -20.56 -34.60 26.26
N LEU A 478 -19.80 -34.72 27.35
CA LEU A 478 -18.47 -34.13 27.48
C LEU A 478 -17.47 -34.83 26.55
N VAL A 479 -17.52 -36.16 26.43
CA VAL A 479 -16.70 -36.92 25.48
C VAL A 479 -17.06 -36.54 24.04
N ASP A 480 -18.35 -36.43 23.70
CA ASP A 480 -18.79 -36.01 22.37
C ASP A 480 -18.43 -34.54 22.04
N THR A 481 -18.41 -33.68 23.07
CA THR A 481 -17.91 -32.30 22.94
C THR A 481 -16.40 -32.29 22.76
N LEU A 482 -15.65 -33.06 23.56
CA LEU A 482 -14.20 -33.23 23.47
C LEU A 482 -13.76 -33.67 22.06
N THR A 483 -14.48 -34.61 21.45
CA THR A 483 -14.14 -35.08 20.09
C THR A 483 -14.32 -34.01 18.99
N ARG A 484 -15.04 -32.92 19.28
CA ARG A 484 -15.33 -31.82 18.34
C ARG A 484 -14.74 -30.47 18.78
N ALA A 485 -14.16 -30.40 19.97
CA ALA A 485 -13.59 -29.20 20.55
C ALA A 485 -12.35 -28.72 19.77
N THR A 486 -12.01 -27.45 19.90
CA THR A 486 -10.69 -26.97 19.44
C THR A 486 -9.62 -27.31 20.45
N ALA A 487 -8.35 -27.34 20.03
CA ALA A 487 -7.24 -27.72 20.89
C ALA A 487 -7.17 -26.91 22.19
N SER A 488 -7.45 -25.60 22.12
CA SER A 488 -7.46 -24.67 23.27
C SER A 488 -8.52 -25.00 24.34
N GLU A 489 -9.61 -25.68 23.96
CA GLU A 489 -10.71 -26.04 24.87
C GLU A 489 -10.44 -27.36 25.62
N ILE A 490 -9.49 -28.17 25.12
CA ILE A 490 -9.19 -29.50 25.65
C ILE A 490 -8.79 -29.47 27.13
N PRO A 491 -7.88 -28.60 27.60
CA PRO A 491 -7.46 -28.61 29.01
C PRO A 491 -8.63 -28.41 29.99
N GLU A 492 -9.57 -27.53 29.66
CA GLU A 492 -10.73 -27.28 30.51
C GLU A 492 -11.72 -28.46 30.47
N LEU A 493 -11.95 -29.05 29.30
CA LEU A 493 -12.81 -30.23 29.15
C LEU A 493 -12.22 -31.45 29.87
N VAL A 494 -10.92 -31.68 29.76
CA VAL A 494 -10.22 -32.77 30.49
C VAL A 494 -10.31 -32.55 32.00
N ARG A 495 -10.15 -31.30 32.47
CA ARG A 495 -10.35 -30.94 33.88
C ARG A 495 -11.80 -31.18 34.34
N GLU A 496 -12.80 -30.85 33.54
CA GLU A 496 -14.20 -31.15 33.85
C GLU A 496 -14.47 -32.66 33.86
N LEU A 497 -13.83 -33.42 32.96
CA LEU A 497 -13.92 -34.89 32.89
C LEU A 497 -13.38 -35.59 34.15
N GLN A 498 -12.52 -34.95 34.95
CA GLN A 498 -11.96 -35.52 36.18
C GLN A 498 -13.07 -36.00 37.15
N ASP A 499 -14.17 -35.26 37.26
CA ASP A 499 -15.30 -35.61 38.14
C ASP A 499 -16.15 -36.78 37.60
N TYR A 500 -15.89 -37.22 36.37
CA TYR A 500 -16.69 -38.21 35.63
C TYR A 500 -15.88 -39.39 35.05
N ARG A 501 -14.59 -39.51 35.40
CA ARG A 501 -13.65 -40.54 34.90
C ARG A 501 -14.22 -41.96 34.86
N GLN A 502 -14.89 -42.38 35.94
CA GLN A 502 -15.52 -43.70 36.05
C GLN A 502 -16.46 -44.04 34.87
N TRP A 503 -17.12 -43.06 34.28
CA TRP A 503 -18.03 -43.24 33.13
C TRP A 503 -17.42 -42.79 31.81
N ALA A 504 -16.51 -41.81 31.83
CA ALA A 504 -15.88 -41.29 30.63
C ALA A 504 -14.81 -42.24 30.06
N ASP A 505 -13.98 -42.85 30.91
CA ASP A 505 -12.82 -43.63 30.45
C ASP A 505 -13.20 -44.83 29.56
N PRO A 506 -14.26 -45.62 29.84
CA PRO A 506 -14.69 -46.68 28.92
C PRO A 506 -15.16 -46.16 27.55
N LEU A 507 -15.82 -44.99 27.52
CA LEU A 507 -16.28 -44.37 26.28
C LEU A 507 -15.10 -43.79 25.49
N LEU A 508 -14.15 -43.16 26.20
CA LEU A 508 -12.91 -42.66 25.63
C LEU A 508 -12.09 -43.80 25.04
N LEU A 509 -11.96 -44.95 25.72
CA LEU A 509 -11.23 -46.11 25.21
C LEU A 509 -11.85 -46.66 23.92
N VAL A 510 -13.18 -46.79 23.86
CA VAL A 510 -13.88 -47.25 22.66
C VAL A 510 -13.74 -46.25 21.51
N LYS A 511 -14.00 -44.96 21.76
CA LYS A 511 -13.85 -43.91 20.74
C LYS A 511 -12.41 -43.78 20.27
N ASN A 512 -11.44 -43.87 21.18
CA ASN A 512 -10.02 -43.84 20.84
C ASN A 512 -9.63 -45.04 19.98
N HIS A 513 -10.16 -46.24 20.26
CA HIS A 513 -9.91 -47.43 19.47
C HIS A 513 -10.54 -47.34 18.06
N ASP A 514 -11.76 -46.82 17.96
CA ASP A 514 -12.53 -46.77 16.71
C ASP A 514 -12.18 -45.57 15.82
N ALA A 515 -11.57 -44.53 16.39
CA ALA A 515 -11.14 -43.34 15.67
C ALA A 515 -10.01 -43.66 14.68
N ALA A 516 -10.07 -43.05 13.50
CA ALA A 516 -9.04 -43.22 12.49
C ALA A 516 -7.68 -42.72 13.00
N GLU A 517 -6.62 -43.47 12.68
CA GLU A 517 -5.24 -43.10 12.98
C GLU A 517 -4.95 -41.73 12.33
N ASN A 518 -4.60 -40.72 13.15
CA ASN A 518 -4.42 -39.30 12.77
C ASN A 518 -5.69 -38.43 12.69
N SER A 519 -6.82 -38.88 13.21
CA SER A 519 -8.00 -38.02 13.35
C SER A 519 -7.90 -37.11 14.59
N ARG A 520 -8.57 -35.95 14.54
CA ARG A 520 -8.77 -35.08 15.71
C ARG A 520 -9.43 -35.83 16.87
N GLU A 521 -10.40 -36.69 16.56
CA GLU A 521 -11.05 -37.55 17.54
C GLU A 521 -10.03 -38.42 18.30
N LYS A 522 -9.16 -39.14 17.56
CA LYS A 522 -8.08 -39.96 18.14
C LYS A 522 -7.14 -39.14 19.03
N LEU A 523 -6.75 -37.94 18.59
CA LEU A 523 -5.89 -37.05 19.37
C LEU A 523 -6.53 -36.60 20.68
N HIS A 524 -7.76 -36.10 20.63
CA HIS A 524 -8.42 -35.55 21.80
C HIS A 524 -8.77 -36.65 22.82
N THR A 525 -9.18 -37.83 22.35
CA THR A 525 -9.42 -38.98 23.24
C THR A 525 -8.13 -39.50 23.87
N SER A 526 -7.03 -39.56 23.10
CA SER A 526 -5.71 -39.94 23.63
C SER A 526 -5.21 -38.95 24.69
N LEU A 527 -5.38 -37.64 24.47
CA LEU A 527 -5.03 -36.61 25.45
C LEU A 527 -5.81 -36.75 26.76
N ALA A 528 -7.11 -37.04 26.69
CA ALA A 528 -7.90 -37.26 27.89
C ALA A 528 -7.50 -38.55 28.62
N LEU A 529 -7.10 -39.61 27.92
CA LEU A 529 -6.70 -40.88 28.53
C LEU A 529 -5.31 -40.82 29.22
N LEU A 530 -4.41 -39.92 28.79
CA LEU A 530 -3.03 -39.81 29.30
C LEU A 530 -2.89 -39.66 30.82
N GLU A 531 -3.81 -39.00 31.52
CA GLU A 531 -3.73 -38.85 32.99
C GLU A 531 -4.04 -40.17 33.74
N THR A 532 -4.73 -41.10 33.08
CA THR A 532 -5.25 -42.36 33.68
C THR A 532 -4.59 -43.62 33.13
N ASP A 533 -4.18 -43.60 31.86
CA ASP A 533 -3.54 -44.70 31.15
C ASP A 533 -2.44 -44.14 30.23
N TRP A 534 -1.20 -44.59 30.45
CA TRP A 534 -0.03 -44.15 29.71
C TRP A 534 0.19 -44.94 28.41
N ALA A 535 -0.69 -45.89 28.08
CA ALA A 535 -0.60 -46.70 26.86
C ALA A 535 -0.55 -45.88 25.56
N ASP A 536 -1.22 -44.72 25.49
CA ASP A 536 -1.28 -43.84 24.31
C ASP A 536 -0.13 -42.81 24.24
N THR A 537 0.80 -42.82 25.20
CA THR A 537 1.96 -41.93 25.21
C THR A 537 2.77 -41.93 23.89
N PRO A 538 3.05 -43.09 23.24
CA PRO A 538 3.75 -43.11 21.96
C PRO A 538 2.99 -42.38 20.84
N TYR A 539 1.66 -42.47 20.84
CA TYR A 539 0.82 -41.78 19.85
C TYR A 539 0.86 -40.26 20.06
N VAL A 540 0.72 -39.78 21.31
CA VAL A 540 0.75 -38.34 21.60
C VAL A 540 2.14 -37.73 21.33
N ARG A 541 3.22 -38.49 21.59
CA ARG A 541 4.57 -38.10 21.17
C ARG A 541 4.68 -37.91 19.66
N ASP A 542 4.17 -38.84 18.88
CA ASP A 542 4.17 -38.74 17.42
C ASP A 542 3.24 -37.62 16.90
N ALA A 543 2.13 -37.36 17.61
CA ALA A 543 1.24 -36.24 17.33
C ALA A 543 1.92 -34.89 17.55
N LEU A 544 2.74 -34.73 18.60
CA LEU A 544 3.55 -33.52 18.82
C LEU A 544 4.46 -33.20 17.62
N LEU A 545 5.02 -34.22 16.97
CA LEU A 545 5.87 -34.04 15.78
C LEU A 545 5.07 -33.65 14.52
N ARG A 546 3.75 -33.77 14.54
CA ARG A 546 2.86 -33.51 13.40
C ARG A 546 1.87 -32.37 13.63
N CYS A 547 1.85 -31.81 14.84
CA CYS A 547 0.88 -30.82 15.28
C CYS A 547 0.92 -29.51 14.51
N GLN A 548 -0.21 -28.83 14.54
CA GLN A 548 -0.34 -27.43 14.12
C GLN A 548 -0.03 -26.47 15.29
N PRO A 549 0.24 -25.18 15.03
CA PRO A 549 0.62 -24.23 16.09
C PRO A 549 -0.41 -24.10 17.22
N ASP A 550 -1.70 -24.23 16.93
CA ASP A 550 -2.79 -24.17 17.91
C ASP A 550 -2.84 -25.40 18.84
N GLU A 551 -2.31 -26.54 18.39
CA GLU A 551 -2.24 -27.79 19.15
C GLU A 551 -0.95 -27.91 19.98
N PHE A 552 0.10 -27.19 19.60
CA PHE A 552 1.47 -27.38 20.09
C PHE A 552 1.60 -27.24 21.61
N HIS A 553 1.15 -26.11 22.18
CA HIS A 553 1.28 -25.85 23.62
C HIS A 553 0.48 -26.85 24.45
N VAL A 554 -0.72 -27.21 23.99
CA VAL A 554 -1.60 -28.18 24.66
C VAL A 554 -0.91 -29.55 24.72
N LEU A 555 -0.40 -30.03 23.59
CA LEU A 555 0.29 -31.32 23.52
C LEU A 555 1.53 -31.37 24.40
N LEU A 556 2.32 -30.29 24.40
CA LEU A 556 3.52 -30.20 25.21
C LEU A 556 3.20 -30.18 26.71
N ASP A 557 2.20 -29.41 27.14
CA ASP A 557 1.79 -29.32 28.53
C ASP A 557 1.32 -30.69 29.06
N PHE A 558 0.53 -31.43 28.30
CA PHE A 558 0.08 -32.78 28.69
C PHE A 558 1.25 -33.77 28.79
N LEU A 559 2.22 -33.70 27.88
CA LEU A 559 3.41 -34.56 27.93
C LEU A 559 4.37 -34.19 29.07
N ALA A 560 4.47 -32.90 29.42
CA ALA A 560 5.33 -32.39 30.48
C ALA A 560 4.75 -32.62 31.89
N THR A 561 3.42 -32.55 32.02
CA THR A 561 2.69 -32.76 33.29
C THR A 561 2.37 -34.23 33.57
N GLY A 562 2.31 -35.06 32.52
CA GLY A 562 2.15 -36.51 32.65
C GLY A 562 3.30 -37.16 33.42
N ALA A 563 3.08 -38.35 34.00
CA ALA A 563 4.04 -39.09 34.84
C ALA A 563 5.32 -39.60 34.12
N LEU A 564 5.70 -38.97 33.00
CA LEU A 564 6.93 -39.23 32.28
C LEU A 564 8.11 -38.56 32.96
N ASP A 565 9.24 -39.26 32.98
CA ASP A 565 10.51 -38.66 33.37
C ASP A 565 10.87 -37.57 32.34
N GLU A 566 10.87 -36.31 32.78
CA GLU A 566 11.23 -35.13 32.00
C GLU A 566 12.58 -35.30 31.26
N ARG A 567 13.53 -36.03 31.88
CA ARG A 567 14.82 -36.35 31.26
C ARG A 567 14.67 -37.30 30.08
N ALA A 568 13.79 -38.30 30.18
CA ALA A 568 13.54 -39.25 29.11
C ALA A 568 12.79 -38.61 27.93
N LEU A 569 11.85 -37.70 28.21
CA LEU A 569 11.16 -36.91 27.18
C LEU A 569 12.14 -35.99 26.45
N THR A 570 12.97 -35.27 27.20
CA THR A 570 13.99 -34.36 26.65
C THR A 570 15.00 -35.10 25.78
N GLN A 571 15.53 -36.24 26.24
CA GLN A 571 16.45 -37.05 25.45
C GLN A 571 15.81 -37.53 24.15
N TRP A 572 14.56 -38.01 24.22
CA TRP A 572 13.82 -38.44 23.04
C TRP A 572 13.62 -37.29 22.03
N LEU A 573 13.29 -36.09 22.50
CA LEU A 573 13.13 -34.90 21.66
C LEU A 573 14.44 -34.48 20.99
N TRP A 574 15.58 -34.55 21.69
CA TRP A 574 16.90 -34.31 21.10
C TRP A 574 17.22 -35.33 19.99
N ASP A 575 16.92 -36.61 20.24
CA ASP A 575 17.09 -37.65 19.22
C ASP A 575 16.21 -37.39 17.99
N GLN A 576 14.98 -36.89 18.17
CA GLN A 576 14.08 -36.55 17.05
C GLN A 576 14.57 -35.31 16.29
N ALA A 577 14.94 -34.23 16.98
CA ALA A 577 15.42 -32.99 16.34
C ALA A 577 16.71 -33.23 15.51
N GLY A 578 17.60 -34.09 16.01
CA GLY A 578 18.84 -34.50 15.33
C GLY A 578 18.68 -35.58 14.26
N SER A 579 17.51 -36.22 14.13
CA SER A 579 17.33 -37.36 13.22
C SER A 579 17.21 -36.95 11.76
N ALA A 580 18.19 -37.34 10.94
CA ALA A 580 18.14 -37.15 9.49
C ALA A 580 17.06 -37.99 8.78
N ARG A 581 16.40 -38.93 9.48
CA ARG A 581 15.36 -39.80 8.91
C ARG A 581 13.96 -39.18 8.96
N LEU A 582 13.76 -38.16 9.78
CA LEU A 582 12.47 -37.50 9.94
C LEU A 582 12.32 -36.31 8.98
N PRO A 583 11.09 -35.98 8.55
CA PRO A 583 10.80 -34.75 7.82
C PRO A 583 11.24 -33.51 8.61
N SER A 584 11.65 -32.45 7.91
CA SER A 584 12.09 -31.19 8.53
C SER A 584 11.04 -30.60 9.48
N SER A 585 9.76 -30.65 9.12
CA SER A 585 8.67 -30.15 9.99
C SER A 585 8.59 -30.89 11.34
N ALA A 586 8.81 -32.21 11.34
CA ALA A 586 8.78 -33.02 12.55
C ALA A 586 9.97 -32.70 13.48
N ARG A 587 11.16 -32.59 12.90
CA ARG A 587 12.38 -32.19 13.61
C ARG A 587 12.24 -30.78 14.18
N PHE A 588 11.62 -29.87 13.44
CA PHE A 588 11.39 -28.49 13.86
C PHE A 588 10.42 -28.39 15.04
N ARG A 589 9.33 -29.16 15.06
CA ARG A 589 8.40 -29.22 16.20
C ARG A 589 9.06 -29.81 17.44
N ALA A 590 9.92 -30.81 17.27
CA ALA A 590 10.75 -31.32 18.37
C ALA A 590 11.68 -30.24 18.94
N ALA A 591 12.31 -29.43 18.08
CA ALA A 591 13.10 -28.29 18.53
C ALA A 591 12.26 -27.23 19.26
N CYS A 592 11.07 -26.88 18.77
CA CYS A 592 10.16 -25.97 19.46
C CYS A 592 9.82 -26.48 20.86
N ALA A 593 9.55 -27.78 21.02
CA ALA A 593 9.30 -28.39 22.33
C ALA A 593 10.53 -28.34 23.24
N LEU A 594 11.72 -28.61 22.71
CA LEU A 594 12.99 -28.47 23.45
C LEU A 594 13.21 -27.04 23.93
N ALA A 595 12.79 -26.03 23.17
CA ALA A 595 12.99 -24.64 23.57
C ALA A 595 12.22 -24.33 24.86
N GLN A 596 11.00 -24.85 24.99
CA GLN A 596 10.17 -24.66 26.17
C GLN A 596 10.68 -25.45 27.39
N LEU A 597 11.22 -26.66 27.18
CA LEU A 597 11.66 -27.54 28.26
C LEU A 597 13.10 -27.28 28.73
N VAL A 598 14.05 -27.18 27.78
CA VAL A 598 15.49 -27.06 28.04
C VAL A 598 16.16 -25.98 27.17
N PRO A 599 15.80 -24.70 27.37
CA PRO A 599 16.27 -23.60 26.52
C PRO A 599 17.78 -23.35 26.56
N ASP A 600 18.45 -23.67 27.68
CA ASP A 600 19.88 -23.41 27.89
C ASP A 600 20.77 -24.67 27.70
N ASP A 601 20.29 -25.71 26.99
CA ASP A 601 21.07 -26.93 26.75
C ASP A 601 22.26 -26.69 25.79
N HIS A 602 23.41 -27.30 26.10
CA HIS A 602 24.62 -27.25 25.28
C HIS A 602 24.48 -27.81 23.85
N GLN A 603 23.43 -28.59 23.56
CA GLN A 603 23.20 -29.19 22.24
C GLN A 603 22.61 -28.22 21.20
N TRP A 604 22.01 -27.10 21.63
CA TRP A 604 21.36 -26.13 20.75
C TRP A 604 22.19 -25.64 19.54
N PRO A 605 23.49 -25.30 19.70
CA PRO A 605 24.31 -24.84 18.58
C PRO A 605 24.39 -25.83 17.41
N HIS A 606 24.21 -27.14 17.65
CA HIS A 606 24.26 -28.16 16.60
C HIS A 606 23.03 -28.19 15.70
N ILE A 607 21.89 -27.66 16.15
CA ILE A 607 20.63 -27.65 15.39
C ILE A 607 20.16 -26.22 15.05
N ALA A 608 20.80 -25.18 15.59
CA ALA A 608 20.38 -23.78 15.42
C ALA A 608 20.26 -23.35 13.96
N GLU A 609 21.19 -23.75 13.10
CA GLU A 609 21.14 -23.48 11.65
C GLU A 609 19.88 -24.06 11.02
N PHE A 610 19.63 -25.35 11.25
CA PHE A 610 18.44 -26.04 10.76
C PHE A 610 17.13 -25.41 11.27
N VAL A 611 17.09 -25.06 12.56
CA VAL A 611 15.89 -24.48 13.19
C VAL A 611 15.57 -23.12 12.60
N VAL A 612 16.56 -22.21 12.49
CA VAL A 612 16.34 -20.87 11.93
C VAL A 612 15.98 -20.95 10.45
N ASP A 613 16.68 -21.77 9.67
CA ASP A 613 16.40 -21.91 8.24
C ASP A 613 15.02 -22.53 7.98
N THR A 614 14.55 -23.41 8.86
CA THR A 614 13.18 -23.96 8.79
C THR A 614 12.15 -22.92 9.20
N LEU A 615 12.38 -22.17 10.29
CA LEU A 615 11.48 -21.10 10.75
C LEU A 615 11.24 -20.04 9.66
N LEU A 616 12.28 -19.64 8.93
CA LEU A 616 12.16 -18.63 7.88
C LEU A 616 11.47 -19.14 6.60
N ARG A 617 11.36 -20.46 6.44
CA ARG A 617 10.65 -21.12 5.32
C ARG A 617 9.24 -21.58 5.69
N GLU A 618 8.85 -21.43 6.95
CA GLU A 618 7.50 -21.74 7.40
C GLU A 618 6.47 -20.78 6.81
N ASN A 619 5.20 -21.18 6.86
CA ASN A 619 4.11 -20.32 6.43
C ASN A 619 4.11 -19.02 7.25
N THR A 620 4.11 -17.88 6.57
CA THR A 620 4.19 -16.53 7.18
C THR A 620 3.09 -16.27 8.22
N LEU A 621 1.95 -16.94 8.12
CA LEU A 621 0.86 -16.89 9.12
C LEU A 621 1.25 -17.49 10.48
N PHE A 622 2.21 -18.43 10.51
CA PHE A 622 2.59 -19.18 11.72
C PHE A 622 4.00 -18.86 12.22
N VAL A 623 4.81 -18.12 11.44
CA VAL A 623 6.18 -17.74 11.85
C VAL A 623 6.19 -17.04 13.20
N GLY A 624 5.22 -16.15 13.48
CA GLY A 624 5.11 -15.46 14.77
C GLY A 624 4.90 -16.43 15.94
N THR A 625 3.97 -17.38 15.80
CA THR A 625 3.67 -18.38 16.84
C THR A 625 4.86 -19.30 17.08
N TRP A 626 5.55 -19.75 16.03
CA TRP A 626 6.74 -20.59 16.18
C TRP A 626 7.94 -19.82 16.73
N ALA A 627 8.10 -18.54 16.37
CA ALA A 627 9.13 -17.68 16.96
C ALA A 627 8.90 -17.49 18.47
N GLU A 628 7.65 -17.34 18.91
CA GLU A 628 7.29 -17.30 20.33
C GLU A 628 7.62 -18.61 21.04
N ALA A 629 7.30 -19.76 20.44
CA ALA A 629 7.66 -21.08 20.96
C ALA A 629 9.19 -21.27 21.07
N LEU A 630 9.97 -20.65 20.19
CA LEU A 630 11.44 -20.72 20.20
C LEU A 630 12.10 -19.64 21.06
N TYR A 631 11.36 -18.61 21.49
CA TYR A 631 11.88 -17.47 22.24
C TYR A 631 12.67 -17.85 23.50
N PRO A 632 12.30 -18.88 24.29
CA PRO A 632 13.12 -19.29 25.43
C PRO A 632 14.56 -19.69 25.04
N ALA A 633 14.75 -20.34 23.88
CA ALA A 633 16.05 -20.76 23.35
C ALA A 633 16.77 -19.68 22.50
N ARG A 634 16.23 -18.44 22.46
CA ARG A 634 16.73 -17.34 21.60
C ARG A 634 18.23 -17.12 21.67
N ARG A 635 18.87 -17.28 22.84
CA ARG A 635 20.33 -17.08 23.01
C ARG A 635 21.16 -17.91 22.03
N SER A 636 20.74 -19.14 21.74
CA SER A 636 21.43 -20.05 20.83
C SER A 636 21.05 -19.84 19.36
N LEU A 637 19.89 -19.22 19.09
CA LEU A 637 19.36 -19.00 17.74
C LEU A 637 19.77 -17.63 17.17
N THR A 638 19.89 -16.62 18.02
CA THR A 638 20.26 -15.24 17.67
C THR A 638 21.55 -15.13 16.84
N PRO A 639 22.65 -15.87 17.13
CA PRO A 639 23.86 -15.81 16.30
C PRO A 639 23.61 -16.18 14.83
N ARG A 640 22.78 -17.19 14.57
CA ARG A 640 22.43 -17.61 13.21
C ARG A 640 21.53 -16.59 12.52
N LEU A 641 20.54 -16.05 13.24
CA LEU A 641 19.68 -14.98 12.71
C LEU A 641 20.50 -13.75 12.32
N PHE A 642 21.46 -13.32 13.16
CA PHE A 642 22.37 -12.23 12.82
C PHE A 642 23.25 -12.56 11.61
N ALA A 643 23.75 -13.80 11.48
CA ALA A 643 24.52 -14.21 10.32
C ALA A 643 23.72 -14.05 9.02
N LEU A 644 22.43 -14.39 9.01
CA LEU A 644 21.55 -14.19 7.85
C LEU A 644 21.25 -12.71 7.57
N TYR A 645 21.04 -11.94 8.63
CA TYR A 645 20.81 -10.50 8.55
C TYR A 645 22.02 -9.72 8.01
N GLU A 646 23.24 -10.11 8.39
CA GLU A 646 24.48 -9.45 7.97
C GLU A 646 24.99 -9.93 6.60
N GLN A 647 24.51 -11.08 6.11
CA GLN A 647 24.89 -11.61 4.81
C GLN A 647 24.23 -10.81 3.67
N ALA A 648 25.06 -10.20 2.81
CA ALA A 648 24.61 -9.40 1.67
C ALA A 648 23.85 -10.23 0.62
N ASP A 649 24.16 -11.52 0.48
CA ASP A 649 23.55 -12.42 -0.51
C ASP A 649 22.20 -13.00 -0.05
N THR A 650 21.78 -12.76 1.20
CA THR A 650 20.50 -13.27 1.71
C THR A 650 19.33 -12.59 0.97
N PRO A 651 18.35 -13.33 0.42
CA PRO A 651 17.15 -12.76 -0.18
C PRO A 651 16.47 -11.72 0.73
N GLN A 652 15.98 -10.62 0.14
CA GLN A 652 15.42 -9.50 0.91
C GLN A 652 14.26 -9.93 1.82
N GLU A 653 13.37 -10.80 1.33
CA GLU A 653 12.25 -11.34 2.09
C GLU A 653 12.70 -12.08 3.36
N LEU A 654 13.75 -12.90 3.25
CA LEU A 654 14.33 -13.63 4.38
C LEU A 654 15.02 -12.69 5.36
N ARG A 655 15.70 -11.64 4.87
CA ARG A 655 16.27 -10.60 5.74
C ARG A 655 15.19 -9.85 6.50
N VAL A 656 14.09 -9.50 5.86
CA VAL A 656 12.94 -8.85 6.51
C VAL A 656 12.38 -9.75 7.61
N LEU A 657 12.06 -11.01 7.30
CA LEU A 657 11.57 -11.95 8.32
C LEU A 657 12.56 -12.13 9.49
N ALA A 658 13.86 -12.28 9.19
CA ALA A 658 14.90 -12.40 10.20
C ALA A 658 15.00 -11.14 11.09
N THR A 659 14.93 -9.93 10.51
CA THR A 659 14.95 -8.68 11.27
C THR A 659 13.77 -8.57 12.23
N ASN A 660 12.56 -8.96 11.81
CA ASN A 660 11.38 -8.94 12.68
C ASN A 660 11.54 -9.88 13.87
N ILE A 661 12.00 -11.12 13.63
CA ILE A 661 12.26 -12.10 14.69
C ILE A 661 13.38 -11.62 15.61
N LEU A 662 14.45 -11.07 15.05
CA LEU A 662 15.59 -10.53 15.80
C LEU A 662 15.16 -9.40 16.73
N ALA A 663 14.34 -8.45 16.25
CA ALA A 663 13.87 -7.32 17.06
C ALA A 663 13.21 -7.80 18.37
N GLU A 664 12.42 -8.87 18.29
CA GLU A 664 11.81 -9.49 19.46
C GLU A 664 12.83 -10.29 20.29
N PHE A 665 13.66 -11.12 19.67
CA PHE A 665 14.63 -11.99 20.35
C PHE A 665 15.69 -11.22 21.13
N VAL A 666 16.05 -10.02 20.67
CA VAL A 666 17.13 -9.23 21.26
C VAL A 666 16.64 -8.01 22.03
N LYS A 667 15.33 -7.83 22.22
CA LYS A 667 14.74 -6.70 22.94
C LYS A 667 15.31 -6.43 24.34
N GLU A 668 15.89 -7.46 24.97
CA GLU A 668 16.53 -7.38 26.29
C GLU A 668 18.03 -7.07 26.25
N SER A 669 18.67 -7.07 25.07
CA SER A 669 20.11 -6.88 24.88
C SER A 669 20.42 -5.55 24.19
N PRO A 670 20.88 -4.52 24.92
CA PRO A 670 21.20 -3.23 24.32
C PRO A 670 22.25 -3.29 23.20
N THR A 671 23.24 -4.18 23.34
CA THR A 671 24.31 -4.40 22.35
C THR A 671 23.76 -4.97 21.05
N ASP A 672 22.90 -5.98 21.14
CA ASP A 672 22.32 -6.61 19.95
C ASP A 672 21.27 -5.70 19.29
N LEU A 673 20.50 -4.93 20.08
CA LEU A 673 19.63 -3.88 19.54
C LEU A 673 20.40 -2.84 18.73
N ALA A 674 21.55 -2.37 19.24
CA ALA A 674 22.41 -1.45 18.51
C ALA A 674 23.01 -2.08 17.24
N ARG A 675 23.25 -3.40 17.23
CA ARG A 675 23.74 -4.17 16.08
C ARG A 675 22.68 -4.34 14.98
N LEU A 676 21.39 -4.28 15.32
CA LEU A 676 20.30 -4.35 14.34
C LEU A 676 20.11 -3.04 13.56
N VAL A 677 20.41 -1.88 14.13
CA VAL A 677 20.14 -0.57 13.49
C VAL A 677 20.74 -0.39 12.07
N PRO A 678 21.99 -0.80 11.76
CA PRO A 678 22.67 -0.38 10.52
C PRO A 678 22.03 -0.86 9.21
N SER A 679 21.32 -1.99 9.19
CA SER A 679 20.78 -2.59 7.97
C SER A 679 19.28 -2.88 8.09
N VAL A 680 18.57 -2.17 8.98
CA VAL A 680 17.11 -2.24 9.06
C VAL A 680 16.51 -1.66 7.78
N ASP A 681 15.57 -2.39 7.19
CA ASP A 681 14.79 -1.88 6.06
C ASP A 681 13.82 -0.76 6.53
N THR A 682 13.57 0.24 5.69
CA THR A 682 12.68 1.36 6.03
C THR A 682 11.28 0.90 6.47
N ARG A 683 10.75 -0.20 5.91
CA ARG A 683 9.45 -0.78 6.27
C ARG A 683 9.41 -1.32 7.71
N GLN A 684 10.55 -1.75 8.23
CA GLN A 684 10.69 -2.35 9.57
C GLN A 684 11.19 -1.35 10.60
N PHE A 685 11.71 -0.21 10.13
CA PHE A 685 12.37 0.77 10.96
C PHE A 685 11.49 1.24 12.13
N LEU A 686 10.21 1.50 11.89
CA LEU A 686 9.29 1.97 12.93
C LEU A 686 9.13 0.93 14.06
N HIS A 687 9.01 -0.35 13.71
CA HIS A 687 8.94 -1.45 14.68
C HIS A 687 10.24 -1.59 15.47
N VAL A 688 11.40 -1.59 14.80
CA VAL A 688 12.71 -1.65 15.48
C VAL A 688 12.93 -0.43 16.38
N HIS A 689 12.51 0.76 15.93
CA HIS A 689 12.57 1.99 16.72
C HIS A 689 11.76 1.87 18.02
N GLU A 690 10.58 1.26 18.03
CA GLU A 690 9.78 1.07 19.25
C GLU A 690 10.55 0.24 20.30
N VAL A 691 11.17 -0.85 19.86
CA VAL A 691 11.98 -1.73 20.74
C VAL A 691 13.23 -1.00 21.23
N VAL A 692 13.93 -0.28 20.35
CA VAL A 692 15.12 0.51 20.72
C VAL A 692 14.76 1.66 21.67
N ALA A 693 13.65 2.34 21.43
CA ALA A 693 13.19 3.49 22.23
C ALA A 693 12.82 3.08 23.66
N ALA A 694 12.30 1.86 23.85
CA ALA A 694 12.03 1.31 25.19
C ALA A 694 13.29 1.24 26.08
N ARG A 695 14.48 1.15 25.48
CA ARG A 695 15.79 1.11 26.15
C ARG A 695 16.72 2.27 25.75
N ARG A 696 16.13 3.42 25.41
CA ARG A 696 16.85 4.58 24.86
C ARG A 696 18.16 4.92 25.61
N SER A 697 18.16 4.96 26.94
CA SER A 697 19.35 5.36 27.73
C SER A 697 20.53 4.40 27.59
N GLU A 698 20.27 3.11 27.40
CA GLU A 698 21.30 2.06 27.29
C GLU A 698 21.79 1.91 25.85
N VAL A 699 20.88 2.03 24.86
CA VAL A 699 21.19 1.77 23.45
C VAL A 699 21.79 2.99 22.74
N THR A 700 21.37 4.21 23.09
CA THR A 700 21.82 5.45 22.41
C THR A 700 23.36 5.59 22.36
N PRO A 701 24.13 5.36 23.45
CA PRO A 701 25.59 5.45 23.40
C PRO A 701 26.24 4.46 22.44
N LEU A 702 25.64 3.28 22.27
CA LEU A 702 26.14 2.24 21.36
C LEU A 702 25.89 2.62 19.90
N ILE A 703 24.71 3.16 19.59
CA ILE A 703 24.40 3.69 18.25
C ILE A 703 25.30 4.88 17.91
N ARG A 704 25.59 5.78 18.87
CA ARG A 704 26.58 6.85 18.69
C ARG A 704 27.97 6.32 18.33
N ALA A 705 28.41 5.25 19.01
CA ALA A 705 29.69 4.61 18.73
C ALA A 705 29.70 3.97 17.34
N ASN A 706 28.61 3.30 16.95
CA ASN A 706 28.45 2.73 15.61
C ASN A 706 28.51 3.81 14.52
N LEU A 707 27.74 4.91 14.68
CA LEU A 707 27.80 6.03 13.76
C LEU A 707 29.22 6.59 13.63
N SER A 708 29.88 6.87 14.76
CA SER A 708 31.24 7.41 14.78
C SER A 708 32.25 6.47 14.11
N LYS A 709 32.11 5.16 14.33
CA LYS A 709 32.96 4.14 13.70
C LYS A 709 32.75 4.14 12.18
N ARG A 710 31.51 4.12 11.71
CA ARG A 710 31.21 4.08 10.26
C ARG A 710 31.67 5.33 9.54
N MET A 711 31.49 6.50 10.14
CA MET A 711 32.01 7.76 9.60
C MET A 711 33.55 7.76 9.54
N HIS A 712 34.23 7.14 10.50
CA HIS A 712 35.67 6.96 10.43
C HIS A 712 36.08 5.94 9.36
N ASP A 713 35.38 4.81 9.24
CA ASP A 713 35.64 3.79 8.22
C ASP A 713 35.61 4.43 6.81
N LEU A 714 34.60 5.27 6.52
CA LEU A 714 34.41 5.98 5.24
C LEU A 714 35.54 6.95 4.85
N GLN A 715 36.46 7.28 5.76
CA GLN A 715 37.68 8.02 5.40
C GLN A 715 38.63 7.16 4.54
N THR A 716 38.42 5.85 4.48
CA THR A 716 39.15 4.93 3.62
C THR A 716 38.51 4.90 2.23
N PRO A 717 39.22 5.28 1.16
CA PRO A 717 38.71 5.23 -0.20
C PRO A 717 38.30 3.81 -0.64
N GLY A 718 37.31 3.72 -1.53
CA GLY A 718 36.90 2.46 -2.16
C GLY A 718 36.04 1.53 -1.30
N LEU A 719 35.56 1.99 -0.14
CA LEU A 719 34.57 1.24 0.63
C LEU A 719 33.19 1.21 -0.06
N PRO A 720 32.45 0.09 0.06
CA PRO A 720 31.14 -0.05 -0.56
C PRO A 720 30.10 0.87 0.08
N ASP A 721 29.08 1.23 -0.70
CA ASP A 721 27.96 2.09 -0.30
C ASP A 721 27.19 1.57 0.93
N THR A 722 27.27 0.27 1.20
CA THR A 722 26.67 -0.34 2.40
C THR A 722 27.16 0.32 3.70
N VAL A 723 28.42 0.80 3.75
CA VAL A 723 28.97 1.49 4.93
C VAL A 723 28.32 2.88 5.10
N ALA A 724 28.11 3.61 4.01
CA ALA A 724 27.45 4.92 4.01
C ALA A 724 25.96 4.78 4.39
N LYS A 725 25.28 3.79 3.81
CA LYS A 725 23.89 3.42 4.17
C LYS A 725 23.77 3.09 5.66
N GLN A 726 24.69 2.29 6.20
CA GLN A 726 24.75 1.97 7.62
C GLN A 726 24.94 3.21 8.50
N ALA A 727 25.81 4.15 8.12
CA ALA A 727 25.96 5.41 8.83
C ALA A 727 24.65 6.22 8.83
N ALA A 728 23.98 6.32 7.68
CA ALA A 728 22.70 7.02 7.55
C ALA A 728 21.59 6.41 8.42
N HIS A 729 21.48 5.08 8.50
CA HIS A 729 20.53 4.41 9.41
C HIS A 729 20.81 4.69 10.89
N ASN A 730 22.08 4.70 11.31
CA ASN A 730 22.42 5.06 12.68
C ASN A 730 22.08 6.52 12.97
N ALA A 731 22.36 7.43 12.03
CA ALA A 731 22.01 8.84 12.15
C ALA A 731 20.50 9.04 12.30
N VAL A 732 19.69 8.45 11.41
CA VAL A 732 18.22 8.61 11.45
C VAL A 732 17.60 7.98 12.71
N MET A 733 18.15 6.86 13.21
CA MET A 733 17.75 6.28 14.50
C MET A 733 18.04 7.22 15.66
N LEU A 734 19.21 7.85 15.70
CA LEU A 734 19.53 8.86 16.72
C LEU A 734 18.63 10.09 16.65
N LEU A 735 18.25 10.54 15.44
CA LEU A 735 17.28 11.63 15.27
C LEU A 735 15.91 11.28 15.85
N ARG A 736 15.45 10.04 15.65
CA ARG A 736 14.21 9.52 16.22
C ARG A 736 14.28 9.37 17.73
N LEU A 737 15.44 8.97 18.24
CA LEU A 737 15.79 8.99 19.67
C LEU A 737 16.10 10.40 20.19
N ARG A 738 15.76 11.47 19.46
CA ARG A 738 15.90 12.89 19.86
C ARG A 738 17.32 13.27 20.29
N ASP A 739 18.33 12.67 19.66
CA ASP A 739 19.74 12.94 19.89
C ASP A 739 20.34 13.84 18.80
N ASN A 740 19.60 14.90 18.50
CA ASN A 740 19.77 15.71 17.30
C ASN A 740 21.14 16.43 17.26
N SER A 741 21.57 16.97 18.40
CA SER A 741 22.81 17.75 18.48
C SER A 741 24.04 16.92 18.11
N PHE A 742 24.11 15.67 18.58
CA PHE A 742 25.20 14.76 18.24
C PHE A 742 25.21 14.44 16.75
N VAL A 743 24.05 14.10 16.18
CA VAL A 743 23.94 13.76 14.75
C VAL A 743 24.36 14.94 13.88
N TRP A 744 23.82 16.13 14.11
CA TRP A 744 24.15 17.31 13.32
C TRP A 744 25.60 17.75 13.48
N GLN A 745 26.16 17.66 14.68
CA GLN A 745 27.59 17.92 14.88
C GLN A 745 28.46 16.94 14.09
N ARG A 746 28.08 15.66 14.06
CA ARG A 746 28.83 14.64 13.32
C ARG A 746 28.71 14.82 11.82
N LEU A 747 27.52 15.07 11.30
CA LEU A 747 27.31 15.29 9.86
C LEU A 747 27.99 16.56 9.34
N ARG A 748 28.16 17.61 10.16
CA ARG A 748 28.98 18.78 9.77
C ARG A 748 30.46 18.45 9.61
N SER A 749 30.97 17.44 10.32
CA SER A 749 32.34 16.95 10.18
C SER A 749 32.47 15.80 9.17
N GLU A 750 31.37 15.41 8.53
CA GLU A 750 31.35 14.34 7.53
C GLU A 750 31.81 14.87 6.19
N HIS A 751 32.66 14.10 5.51
CA HIS A 751 33.22 14.48 4.22
C HIS A 751 32.72 13.58 3.10
N ASP A 752 32.20 12.38 3.41
CA ASP A 752 31.63 11.47 2.41
C ASP A 752 30.19 11.89 2.05
N PRO A 753 29.94 12.30 0.78
CA PRO A 753 28.63 12.75 0.34
C PRO A 753 27.57 11.65 0.39
N ARG A 754 27.94 10.37 0.22
CA ARG A 754 27.00 9.24 0.15
C ARG A 754 26.14 9.13 1.40
N VAL A 755 26.68 9.45 2.58
CA VAL A 755 25.93 9.45 3.84
C VAL A 755 24.74 10.41 3.78
N ARG A 756 24.92 11.60 3.19
CA ARG A 756 23.86 12.61 3.06
C ARG A 756 22.81 12.18 2.03
N TYR A 757 23.24 11.61 0.91
CA TYR A 757 22.32 11.08 -0.10
C TYR A 757 21.42 10.00 0.50
N TYR A 758 21.97 8.99 1.20
CA TYR A 758 21.15 7.99 1.89
C TYR A 758 20.25 8.61 2.97
N LEU A 759 20.78 9.52 3.79
CA LEU A 759 20.02 10.14 4.87
C LEU A 759 18.79 10.92 4.36
N THR A 760 18.91 11.58 3.21
CA THR A 760 17.84 12.34 2.56
C THR A 760 16.58 11.49 2.37
N HIS A 761 16.75 10.23 1.93
CA HIS A 761 15.65 9.29 1.70
C HIS A 761 15.16 8.56 2.95
N LEU A 762 15.83 8.74 4.09
CA LEU A 762 15.45 8.08 5.34
C LEU A 762 14.57 8.95 6.23
N PHE A 763 14.57 10.28 6.08
CA PHE A 763 13.85 11.16 7.01
C PHE A 763 12.37 10.81 7.14
N LYS A 764 11.60 10.84 6.03
CA LYS A 764 10.17 10.53 6.05
C LYS A 764 9.87 9.05 6.33
N PRO A 765 10.47 8.06 5.62
CA PRO A 765 10.15 6.65 5.83
C PRO A 765 10.45 6.17 7.26
N CYS A 766 11.51 6.67 7.88
CA CYS A 766 11.85 6.36 9.27
C CYS A 766 11.07 7.19 10.31
N GLY A 767 10.14 8.03 9.86
CA GLY A 767 9.24 8.81 10.70
C GLY A 767 9.90 10.00 11.41
N VAL A 768 10.98 10.58 10.89
CA VAL A 768 11.56 11.80 11.46
C VAL A 768 10.54 12.93 11.34
N PRO A 769 10.21 13.67 12.41
CA PRO A 769 9.22 14.73 12.33
C PRO A 769 9.71 15.90 11.46
N SER A 770 8.85 16.39 10.56
CA SER A 770 9.23 17.41 9.58
C SER A 770 9.63 18.73 10.24
N GLU A 771 9.01 19.11 11.36
CA GLU A 771 9.34 20.31 12.11
C GLU A 771 10.78 20.30 12.66
N GLN A 772 11.33 19.11 12.92
CA GLN A 772 12.73 18.95 13.32
C GLN A 772 13.69 19.26 12.17
N ILE A 773 13.32 18.84 10.95
CA ILE A 773 14.10 19.09 9.73
C ILE A 773 14.05 20.58 9.37
N VAL A 774 12.85 21.19 9.39
CA VAL A 774 12.66 22.63 9.14
C VAL A 774 13.45 23.47 10.14
N ALA A 775 13.34 23.18 11.43
CA ALA A 775 14.07 23.92 12.46
C ALA A 775 15.59 23.81 12.31
N GLN A 776 16.10 22.66 11.84
CA GLN A 776 17.52 22.50 11.55
C GLN A 776 17.93 23.25 10.28
N ALA A 777 17.15 23.15 9.20
CA ALA A 777 17.40 23.84 7.94
C ALA A 777 17.43 25.38 8.08
N GLN A 778 16.66 25.95 9.02
CA GLN A 778 16.69 27.39 9.32
C GLN A 778 17.99 27.88 9.96
N ARG A 779 18.72 27.00 10.68
CA ARG A 779 19.90 27.39 11.48
C ARG A 779 21.20 26.82 10.94
N GLU A 780 21.12 25.89 10.00
CA GLU A 780 22.28 25.21 9.46
C GLU A 780 23.10 26.15 8.58
N THR A 781 24.42 26.19 8.82
CA THR A 781 25.36 27.03 8.08
C THR A 781 26.22 26.23 7.11
N ASN A 782 26.32 24.91 7.30
CA ASN A 782 26.97 24.04 6.34
C ASN A 782 26.05 23.84 5.12
N THR A 783 26.50 24.30 3.94
CA THR A 783 25.67 24.33 2.73
C THR A 783 25.22 22.93 2.30
N LEU A 784 26.13 21.96 2.30
CA LEU A 784 25.86 20.56 1.92
C LEU A 784 24.83 19.90 2.84
N LEU A 785 24.94 20.11 4.16
CA LEU A 785 23.95 19.59 5.11
C LEU A 785 22.60 20.30 4.98
N ARG A 786 22.60 21.62 4.73
CA ARG A 786 21.37 22.37 4.49
C ARG A 786 20.68 21.93 3.21
N ASN A 787 21.42 21.67 2.14
CA ASN A 787 20.93 21.05 0.90
C ASN A 787 20.25 19.70 1.21
N CYS A 788 20.94 18.78 1.90
CA CYS A 788 20.36 17.49 2.31
C CYS A 788 19.02 17.64 3.07
N LEU A 789 18.93 18.59 4.00
CA LEU A 789 17.71 18.86 4.76
C LEU A 789 16.59 19.41 3.86
N VAL A 790 16.90 20.36 2.98
CA VAL A 790 15.94 20.97 2.04
C VAL A 790 15.42 19.95 1.03
N THR A 791 16.31 19.16 0.44
CA THR A 791 15.94 18.07 -0.47
C THR A 791 15.12 17.00 0.25
N GLY A 792 15.46 16.67 1.50
CA GLY A 792 14.70 15.70 2.29
C GLY A 792 13.28 16.17 2.66
N LEU A 793 13.05 17.49 2.74
CA LEU A 793 11.72 18.05 3.00
C LEU A 793 10.73 17.77 1.86
N GLY A 794 11.19 17.70 0.61
CA GLY A 794 10.29 17.46 -0.53
C GLY A 794 9.63 16.09 -0.52
N ASP A 795 10.18 15.10 0.20
CA ASP A 795 9.51 13.82 0.34
C ASP A 795 8.26 13.91 1.26
N TYR A 796 8.16 14.92 2.11
CA TYR A 796 6.98 15.19 2.94
C TYR A 796 5.85 15.84 2.14
N ASP A 797 4.61 15.55 2.54
CA ASP A 797 3.42 16.11 1.91
C ASP A 797 2.98 17.37 2.68
N LEU A 798 3.08 18.53 2.02
CA LEU A 798 2.72 19.83 2.59
C LEU A 798 1.22 19.93 2.91
N ASP A 799 0.35 19.32 2.11
CA ASP A 799 -1.12 19.42 2.24
C ASP A 799 -1.67 18.40 3.24
N ALA A 800 -1.03 17.25 3.37
CA ALA A 800 -1.41 16.24 4.36
C ALA A 800 -0.84 16.51 5.77
N SER A 801 0.16 17.38 5.92
CA SER A 801 0.91 17.55 7.18
C SER A 801 0.70 18.95 7.82
N PRO A 802 -0.23 19.11 8.79
CA PRO A 802 -0.42 20.39 9.48
C PRO A 802 0.85 20.92 10.15
N SER A 803 1.64 20.03 10.79
CA SER A 803 2.89 20.42 11.46
C SER A 803 3.92 21.03 10.50
N LEU A 804 3.96 20.58 9.24
CA LEU A 804 4.85 21.13 8.22
C LEU A 804 4.39 22.54 7.79
N ARG A 805 3.09 22.73 7.56
CA ARG A 805 2.53 24.06 7.22
C ARG A 805 2.77 25.08 8.34
N ASP A 806 2.49 24.68 9.58
CA ASP A 806 2.61 25.55 10.75
C ASP A 806 4.07 25.85 11.12
N SER A 807 5.03 25.06 10.61
CA SER A 807 6.47 25.25 10.87
C SER A 807 7.12 26.41 10.12
N GLY A 808 6.41 27.04 9.18
CA GLY A 808 6.96 28.11 8.32
C GLY A 808 7.87 27.58 7.21
N ALA A 809 7.70 26.32 6.80
CA ALA A 809 8.53 25.69 5.78
C ALA A 809 8.40 26.36 4.40
N LEU A 810 7.18 26.68 3.96
CA LEU A 810 6.96 27.33 2.67
C LEU A 810 7.60 28.73 2.58
N PRO A 811 7.39 29.65 3.55
CA PRO A 811 8.13 30.92 3.57
C PRO A 811 9.65 30.74 3.57
N LEU A 812 10.18 29.78 4.35
CA LEU A 812 11.61 29.47 4.36
C LEU A 812 12.12 29.08 2.97
N LEU A 813 11.41 28.21 2.25
CA LEU A 813 11.82 27.79 0.90
C LEU A 813 11.74 28.95 -0.10
N LEU A 814 10.70 29.78 -0.06
CA LEU A 814 10.61 30.95 -0.95
C LEU A 814 11.71 31.99 -0.66
N ASP A 815 12.12 32.15 0.60
CA ASP A 815 13.27 33.00 0.96
C ASP A 815 14.59 32.39 0.48
N LEU A 816 14.78 31.08 0.67
CA LEU A 816 15.95 30.34 0.20
C LEU A 816 16.11 30.42 -1.32
N PHE A 817 15.03 30.21 -2.06
CA PHE A 817 15.03 30.25 -3.52
C PHE A 817 15.54 31.59 -4.05
N ARG A 818 15.14 32.70 -3.42
CA ARG A 818 15.55 34.06 -3.81
C ARG A 818 16.97 34.43 -3.41
N GLN A 819 17.37 34.11 -2.18
CA GLN A 819 18.52 34.76 -1.53
C GLN A 819 19.73 33.85 -1.33
N GLU A 820 19.54 32.52 -1.39
CA GLU A 820 20.61 31.60 -1.01
C GLU A 820 21.76 31.64 -2.04
N PRO A 821 23.01 31.89 -1.62
CA PRO A 821 24.14 31.99 -2.54
C PRO A 821 24.56 30.65 -3.16
N ASP A 822 24.27 29.53 -2.51
CA ASP A 822 24.69 28.20 -2.95
C ASP A 822 23.76 27.63 -4.04
N PRO A 823 24.30 27.20 -5.21
CA PRO A 823 23.48 26.69 -6.31
C PRO A 823 22.78 25.37 -5.98
N GLY A 824 23.40 24.52 -5.16
CA GLY A 824 22.83 23.25 -4.73
C GLY A 824 21.58 23.45 -3.88
N ILE A 825 21.63 24.37 -2.92
CA ILE A 825 20.45 24.71 -2.11
C ILE A 825 19.36 25.40 -2.94
N HIS A 826 19.74 26.28 -3.87
CA HIS A 826 18.78 26.90 -4.79
C HIS A 826 18.01 25.84 -5.60
N ALA A 827 18.73 24.91 -6.24
CA ALA A 827 18.15 23.81 -7.00
C ALA A 827 17.32 22.85 -6.12
N ALA A 828 17.83 22.48 -4.94
CA ALA A 828 17.09 21.64 -3.98
C ALA A 828 15.76 22.30 -3.54
N THR A 829 15.79 23.62 -3.36
CA THR A 829 14.60 24.40 -3.02
C THR A 829 13.61 24.42 -4.17
N GLU A 830 14.08 24.64 -5.39
CA GLU A 830 13.27 24.57 -6.60
C GLU A 830 12.56 23.21 -6.71
N TRP A 831 13.32 22.13 -6.58
CA TRP A 831 12.81 20.76 -6.63
C TRP A 831 11.74 20.52 -5.56
N THR A 832 12.00 20.93 -4.31
CA THR A 832 11.05 20.76 -3.20
C THR A 832 9.76 21.57 -3.43
N LEU A 833 9.85 22.79 -3.95
CA LEU A 833 8.68 23.61 -4.29
C LEU A 833 7.85 22.98 -5.42
N ARG A 834 8.49 22.45 -6.47
CA ARG A 834 7.82 21.67 -7.51
C ARG A 834 7.11 20.45 -6.93
N ARG A 835 7.78 19.72 -6.02
CA ARG A 835 7.25 18.52 -5.38
C ARG A 835 6.03 18.79 -4.49
N TRP A 836 5.95 19.99 -3.91
CA TRP A 836 4.81 20.52 -3.14
C TRP A 836 3.76 21.23 -4.00
N ASN A 837 3.82 21.10 -5.34
CA ASN A 837 2.87 21.70 -6.28
C ASN A 837 2.78 23.23 -6.16
N GLN A 838 3.87 23.91 -5.79
CA GLN A 838 3.95 25.38 -5.66
C GLN A 838 4.41 26.05 -6.95
N LEU A 839 3.91 25.58 -8.11
CA LEU A 839 4.39 25.99 -9.42
C LEU A 839 4.10 27.46 -9.75
N GLU A 840 2.97 28.01 -9.27
CA GLU A 840 2.64 29.42 -9.50
C GLU A 840 3.59 30.35 -8.73
N SER A 841 3.82 30.07 -7.45
CA SER A 841 4.78 30.81 -6.62
C SER A 841 6.18 30.74 -7.23
N LEU A 842 6.60 29.55 -7.67
CA LEU A 842 7.91 29.36 -8.28
C LEU A 842 8.07 30.17 -9.57
N ARG A 843 7.09 30.14 -10.47
CA ARG A 843 7.13 30.90 -11.74
C ARG A 843 7.18 32.41 -11.52
N GLU A 844 6.51 32.90 -10.48
CA GLU A 844 6.55 34.32 -10.14
C GLU A 844 7.95 34.73 -9.65
N GLU A 845 8.57 33.91 -8.79
CA GLU A 845 9.96 34.14 -8.34
C GLU A 845 10.96 34.02 -9.50
N GLU A 846 10.82 33.02 -10.37
CA GLU A 846 11.64 32.86 -11.59
C GLU A 846 11.52 34.08 -12.51
N ARG A 847 10.31 34.60 -12.72
CA ARG A 847 10.09 35.81 -13.53
C ARG A 847 10.79 37.02 -12.92
N GLN A 848 10.71 37.20 -11.60
CA GLN A 848 11.38 38.29 -10.91
C GLN A 848 12.90 38.19 -11.01
N LEU A 849 13.47 36.98 -10.93
CA LEU A 849 14.90 36.75 -11.16
C LEU A 849 15.30 37.13 -12.59
N VAL A 850 14.54 36.72 -13.61
CA VAL A 850 14.81 37.09 -15.01
C VAL A 850 14.72 38.61 -15.24
N GLU A 851 13.70 39.27 -14.69
CA GLU A 851 13.49 40.71 -14.84
C GLU A 851 14.55 41.57 -14.13
N THR A 852 15.02 41.12 -12.97
CA THR A 852 16.06 41.83 -12.19
C THR A 852 17.46 41.61 -12.74
N GLU A 853 17.70 40.50 -13.45
CA GLU A 853 19.00 40.11 -13.97
C GLU A 853 19.16 40.45 -15.47
N THR A 854 19.16 41.74 -15.82
CA THR A 854 19.02 42.23 -17.21
C THR A 854 20.26 42.24 -18.15
N SER A 855 21.49 41.90 -17.74
CA SER A 855 22.64 41.71 -18.69
C SER A 855 23.86 41.00 -18.10
N LEU A 856 24.35 39.91 -18.70
CA LEU A 856 25.53 39.12 -18.25
C LEU A 856 26.84 39.93 -18.13
N VAL A 857 27.02 40.92 -19.00
CA VAL A 857 28.29 41.65 -19.21
C VAL A 857 28.71 42.47 -17.98
N THR A 858 27.81 42.68 -17.01
CA THR A 858 28.06 43.51 -15.81
C THR A 858 27.98 42.74 -14.48
N ARG A 859 27.75 41.42 -14.47
CA ARG A 859 27.09 40.75 -13.34
C ARG A 859 27.95 40.32 -12.13
N LEU A 860 29.19 39.82 -12.24
CA LEU A 860 29.73 38.96 -11.15
C LEU A 860 31.24 39.01 -10.81
N PRO A 861 31.86 40.17 -10.51
CA PRO A 861 33.12 40.14 -9.77
C PRO A 861 32.94 40.00 -8.24
N ASP A 862 31.90 40.62 -7.66
CA ASP A 862 31.83 40.91 -6.21
C ASP A 862 30.59 40.36 -5.46
N SER A 863 29.77 39.48 -6.07
CA SER A 863 28.62 38.87 -5.38
C SER A 863 28.98 37.53 -4.73
N ASP A 864 28.53 37.31 -3.50
CA ASP A 864 28.64 36.02 -2.82
C ASP A 864 27.78 34.92 -3.48
N ARG A 865 26.80 35.30 -4.33
CA ARG A 865 25.91 34.36 -5.02
C ARG A 865 26.63 33.61 -6.14
N ARG A 866 26.59 32.28 -6.07
CA ARG A 866 27.29 31.34 -6.97
C ARG A 866 26.41 30.78 -8.09
N TRP A 867 25.39 31.53 -8.49
CA TRP A 867 24.51 31.22 -9.62
C TRP A 867 23.82 32.49 -10.15
N PHE A 868 23.26 32.39 -11.35
CA PHE A 868 22.45 33.45 -11.99
C PHE A 868 21.45 32.86 -12.99
N VAL A 869 20.47 33.66 -13.41
CA VAL A 869 19.48 33.30 -14.44
C VAL A 869 19.64 34.23 -15.65
N ASN A 870 19.65 33.68 -16.86
CA ASN A 870 19.73 34.48 -18.08
C ASN A 870 18.33 34.96 -18.54
N SER A 871 18.27 35.82 -19.56
CA SER A 871 17.05 36.39 -20.13
C SER A 871 16.12 35.34 -20.73
N GLU A 872 16.67 34.17 -21.08
CA GLU A 872 15.93 33.01 -21.59
C GLU A 872 15.52 32.01 -20.49
N GLY A 873 15.72 32.36 -19.21
CA GLY A 873 15.30 31.55 -18.05
C GLY A 873 16.20 30.35 -17.75
N HIS A 874 17.42 30.30 -18.29
CA HIS A 874 18.40 29.27 -17.91
C HIS A 874 19.11 29.69 -16.62
N THR A 875 19.07 28.83 -15.62
CA THR A 875 19.86 28.99 -14.40
C THR A 875 21.26 28.38 -14.61
N PHE A 876 22.30 29.16 -14.34
CA PHE A 876 23.69 28.76 -14.42
C PHE A 876 24.34 28.70 -13.04
N ALA A 877 24.99 27.58 -12.70
CA ALA A 877 25.79 27.42 -11.50
C ALA A 877 27.25 27.80 -11.77
N ILE A 878 27.86 28.57 -10.86
CA ILE A 878 29.23 29.06 -10.96
C ILE A 878 30.18 28.14 -10.18
N ILE A 879 31.05 27.44 -10.88
CA ILE A 879 31.92 26.41 -10.33
C ILE A 879 33.37 26.91 -10.29
N ASP A 880 34.01 26.80 -9.12
CA ASP A 880 35.46 26.99 -8.97
C ASP A 880 36.14 25.64 -9.14
N ALA A 881 36.63 25.36 -10.34
CA ALA A 881 37.35 24.13 -10.58
C ALA A 881 38.83 24.24 -10.20
N THR A 882 39.40 23.09 -9.85
CA THR A 882 40.81 22.97 -9.48
C THR A 882 41.43 21.78 -10.21
N VAL A 883 41.54 20.64 -9.54
CA VAL A 883 42.01 19.38 -10.11
C VAL A 883 40.83 18.41 -10.13
N ALA A 884 40.39 18.03 -11.32
CA ALA A 884 39.35 17.03 -11.53
C ALA A 884 39.99 15.64 -11.59
N ILE A 885 39.46 14.69 -10.82
CA ILE A 885 39.71 13.26 -11.07
C ILE A 885 38.69 12.83 -12.13
N MET A 886 39.19 12.34 -13.26
CA MET A 886 38.39 11.92 -14.40
C MET A 886 38.60 10.45 -14.71
N GLY A 887 37.61 9.83 -15.35
CA GLY A 887 37.66 8.41 -15.73
C GLY A 887 37.21 7.47 -14.63
N SER A 888 37.30 6.17 -14.90
CA SER A 888 36.76 5.12 -14.03
C SER A 888 37.85 4.13 -13.59
N PRO A 889 37.83 3.67 -12.32
CA PRO A 889 38.74 2.64 -11.86
C PRO A 889 38.46 1.29 -12.53
N GLU A 890 39.46 0.41 -12.61
CA GLU A 890 39.35 -0.89 -13.31
C GLU A 890 38.19 -1.77 -12.81
N ALA A 891 37.78 -1.61 -11.54
CA ALA A 891 36.70 -2.37 -10.93
C ALA A 891 35.29 -1.79 -11.15
N GLU A 892 35.17 -0.60 -11.75
CA GLU A 892 33.87 0.04 -11.99
C GLU A 892 33.09 -0.72 -13.08
N LEU A 893 31.84 -1.08 -12.76
CA LEU A 893 30.97 -1.79 -13.70
C LEU A 893 30.61 -0.87 -14.88
N GLY A 894 30.72 -1.37 -16.11
CA GLY A 894 30.43 -0.60 -17.32
C GLY A 894 31.58 0.29 -17.80
N ARG A 895 32.78 0.13 -17.24
CA ARG A 895 34.00 0.82 -17.68
C ARG A 895 34.41 0.46 -19.11
N GLU A 896 34.83 1.48 -19.86
CA GLU A 896 35.47 1.36 -21.19
C GLU A 896 37.01 1.46 -21.13
N GLU A 897 37.70 0.97 -22.16
CA GLU A 897 39.19 0.95 -22.18
C GLU A 897 39.81 2.36 -22.31
N ASP A 898 39.09 3.31 -22.90
CA ASP A 898 39.55 4.65 -23.25
C ASP A 898 39.22 5.72 -22.20
N GLU A 899 38.75 5.30 -21.02
CA GLU A 899 38.47 6.15 -19.85
C GLU A 899 39.33 5.85 -18.59
N PRO A 900 40.67 5.62 -18.68
CA PRO A 900 41.51 5.42 -17.50
C PRO A 900 41.43 6.59 -16.51
N VAL A 901 41.54 6.27 -15.22
CA VAL A 901 41.61 7.28 -14.16
C VAL A 901 42.83 8.17 -14.37
N HIS A 902 42.60 9.47 -14.46
CA HIS A 902 43.64 10.49 -14.55
C HIS A 902 43.20 11.77 -13.84
N THR A 903 44.13 12.69 -13.64
CA THR A 903 43.83 14.01 -13.07
C THR A 903 43.98 15.09 -14.12
N ARG A 904 42.95 15.93 -14.29
CA ARG A 904 42.93 17.03 -15.24
C ARG A 904 42.78 18.35 -14.52
N THR A 905 43.67 19.31 -14.79
CA THR A 905 43.61 20.64 -14.16
C THR A 905 42.69 21.56 -14.96
N ILE A 906 41.72 22.17 -14.30
CA ILE A 906 40.84 23.22 -14.83
C ILE A 906 41.18 24.50 -14.08
N ASP A 907 41.90 25.43 -14.72
CA ASP A 907 42.46 26.61 -14.05
C ASP A 907 41.62 27.88 -14.25
N ARG A 908 40.31 27.69 -14.42
CA ARG A 908 39.33 28.74 -14.63
C ARG A 908 38.06 28.47 -13.85
N ARG A 909 37.39 29.56 -13.48
CA ARG A 909 36.00 29.54 -13.05
C ARG A 909 35.12 29.48 -14.29
N PHE A 910 34.11 28.64 -14.27
CA PHE A 910 33.12 28.56 -15.34
C PHE A 910 31.70 28.56 -14.77
N ALA A 911 30.73 28.85 -15.62
CA ALA A 911 29.32 28.74 -15.30
C ALA A 911 28.70 27.69 -16.22
N ILE A 912 27.95 26.75 -15.66
CA ILE A 912 27.29 25.66 -16.40
C ILE A 912 25.79 25.72 -16.18
N ALA A 913 25.01 25.45 -17.23
CA ALA A 913 23.56 25.38 -17.10
C ALA A 913 23.21 24.25 -16.11
N THR A 914 22.29 24.53 -15.19
CA THR A 914 21.84 23.57 -14.18
C THR A 914 20.90 22.50 -14.73
N LYS A 915 20.42 22.67 -15.96
CA LYS A 915 19.37 21.88 -16.60
C LYS A 915 19.66 21.77 -18.10
N GLU A 916 19.22 20.67 -18.68
CA GLU A 916 19.14 20.48 -20.12
C GLU A 916 18.29 21.56 -20.79
N VAL A 917 18.60 21.89 -22.05
CA VAL A 917 17.81 22.86 -22.83
C VAL A 917 16.46 22.23 -23.18
N THR A 918 15.39 22.87 -22.73
CA THR A 918 14.02 22.41 -23.02
C THR A 918 13.62 22.65 -24.47
N ARG A 919 12.67 21.86 -24.97
CA ARG A 919 12.05 22.06 -26.30
C ARG A 919 11.50 23.47 -26.47
N GLN A 920 10.90 24.04 -25.43
CA GLN A 920 10.38 25.41 -25.47
C GLN A 920 11.50 26.43 -25.67
N GLN A 921 12.61 26.29 -24.95
CA GLN A 921 13.77 27.18 -25.10
C GLN A 921 14.40 27.04 -26.49
N PHE A 922 14.57 25.81 -26.98
CA PHE A 922 15.13 25.55 -28.29
C PHE A 922 14.23 26.02 -29.45
N ALA A 923 12.91 25.93 -29.28
CA ALA A 923 11.92 26.43 -30.24
C ALA A 923 12.03 27.94 -30.47
N ARG A 924 12.40 28.74 -29.46
CA ARG A 924 12.65 30.18 -29.61
C ARG A 924 13.83 30.47 -30.53
N PHE A 925 14.89 29.68 -30.41
CA PHE A 925 16.01 29.72 -31.34
C PHE A 925 15.58 29.40 -32.78
N ARG A 926 14.76 28.35 -32.96
CA ARG A 926 14.18 27.97 -34.27
C ARG A 926 13.05 28.89 -34.75
N ARG A 927 12.65 29.91 -33.96
CA ARG A 927 11.53 30.82 -34.23
C ARG A 927 10.18 30.11 -34.46
N GLN A 928 9.96 29.01 -33.75
CA GLN A 928 8.70 28.28 -33.75
C GLN A 928 7.72 28.93 -32.76
N LEU A 929 6.41 28.81 -33.03
CA LEU A 929 5.39 29.29 -32.10
C LEU A 929 5.34 28.35 -30.88
N GLU A 930 5.35 28.91 -29.67
CA GLU A 930 5.34 28.11 -28.43
C GLU A 930 4.09 27.20 -28.32
N SER A 931 2.96 27.57 -28.95
CA SER A 931 1.74 26.76 -28.99
C SER A 931 1.91 25.43 -29.75
N ASP A 932 2.92 25.35 -30.61
CA ASP A 932 3.13 24.24 -31.53
C ASP A 932 4.18 23.25 -30.99
N VAL A 933 4.75 23.55 -29.81
CA VAL A 933 5.79 22.73 -29.17
C VAL A 933 5.13 21.66 -28.31
N GLU A 934 5.19 20.41 -28.75
CA GLU A 934 4.77 19.27 -27.94
C GLU A 934 5.73 19.02 -26.78
N SER A 935 5.18 18.83 -25.59
CA SER A 935 5.92 18.57 -24.35
C SER A 935 7.01 19.62 -24.07
N PRO A 936 6.64 20.90 -23.90
CA PRO A 936 7.57 22.04 -23.91
C PRO A 936 8.67 21.98 -22.82
N GLN A 937 8.42 21.26 -21.73
CA GLN A 937 9.32 21.15 -20.58
C GLN A 937 10.28 19.96 -20.68
N HIS A 938 10.14 19.09 -21.68
CA HIS A 938 11.08 18.00 -21.94
C HIS A 938 12.36 18.56 -22.60
N PRO A 939 13.49 17.85 -22.51
CA PRO A 939 14.68 18.24 -23.24
C PRO A 939 14.48 18.15 -24.75
N GLU A 940 15.17 19.03 -25.48
CA GLU A 940 15.32 18.90 -26.93
C GLU A 940 16.20 17.69 -27.24
N THR A 941 15.75 16.83 -28.16
CA THR A 941 16.44 15.61 -28.58
C THR A 941 16.88 15.68 -30.04
N PHE A 942 17.79 14.80 -30.44
CA PHE A 942 18.29 14.71 -31.82
C PHE A 942 18.90 16.02 -32.34
N VAL A 943 19.59 16.75 -31.46
CA VAL A 943 20.30 18.00 -31.79
C VAL A 943 21.67 17.66 -32.35
N LEU A 944 22.00 18.18 -33.53
CA LEU A 944 23.36 18.08 -34.06
C LEU A 944 24.31 18.97 -33.25
N TRP A 945 25.58 18.59 -33.15
CA TRP A 945 26.59 19.41 -32.46
C TRP A 945 26.62 20.86 -33.01
N TYR A 946 26.51 21.02 -34.33
CA TYR A 946 26.43 22.32 -34.99
C TYR A 946 25.21 23.16 -34.57
N ASP A 947 24.05 22.53 -34.41
CA ASP A 947 22.85 23.20 -33.92
C ASP A 947 23.02 23.66 -32.48
N ALA A 948 23.71 22.86 -31.65
CA ALA A 948 23.99 23.20 -30.26
C ALA A 948 24.93 24.41 -30.12
N VAL A 949 26.01 24.48 -30.93
CA VAL A 949 26.91 25.64 -30.92
C VAL A 949 26.28 26.88 -31.55
N ALA A 950 25.41 26.70 -32.57
CA ALA A 950 24.61 27.79 -33.12
C ALA A 950 23.63 28.35 -32.08
N TYR A 951 23.04 27.48 -31.24
CA TYR A 951 22.22 27.87 -30.10
C TYR A 951 23.03 28.68 -29.06
N CYS A 952 24.26 28.28 -28.75
CA CYS A 952 25.15 29.04 -27.87
C CYS A 952 25.45 30.45 -28.41
N ASN A 953 25.75 30.59 -29.72
CA ASN A 953 25.94 31.91 -30.32
C ASN A 953 24.64 32.72 -30.39
N TRP A 954 23.48 32.06 -30.59
CA TRP A 954 22.18 32.70 -30.48
C TRP A 954 21.93 33.26 -29.07
N LEU A 955 22.20 32.48 -28.02
CA LEU A 955 22.12 32.95 -26.63
C LEU A 955 23.05 34.14 -26.38
N SER A 956 24.28 34.08 -26.90
CA SER A 956 25.26 35.17 -26.76
C SER A 956 24.76 36.46 -27.40
N ARG A 957 24.09 36.36 -28.55
CA ARG A 957 23.45 37.48 -29.23
C ARG A 957 22.26 38.04 -28.45
N VAL A 958 21.38 37.17 -27.92
CA VAL A 958 20.19 37.59 -27.16
C VAL A 958 20.60 38.31 -25.87
N GLU A 959 21.65 37.84 -25.21
CA GLU A 959 22.24 38.47 -24.02
C GLU A 959 23.09 39.72 -24.33
N SER A 960 23.15 40.14 -25.60
CA SER A 960 23.93 41.30 -26.05
C SER A 960 25.43 41.19 -25.71
N ILE A 961 25.98 39.98 -25.71
CA ILE A 961 27.41 39.74 -25.53
C ILE A 961 28.13 40.21 -26.82
N PRO A 962 29.21 41.01 -26.72
CA PRO A 962 29.96 41.47 -27.88
C PRO A 962 30.46 40.33 -28.77
N GLU A 963 30.38 40.47 -30.11
CA GLU A 963 30.77 39.41 -31.06
C GLU A 963 32.23 38.96 -30.92
N ASP A 964 33.14 39.85 -30.49
CA ASP A 964 34.54 39.50 -30.23
C ASP A 964 34.68 38.55 -29.02
N GLN A 965 33.67 38.48 -28.16
CA GLN A 965 33.57 37.57 -27.03
C GLN A 965 32.82 36.26 -27.35
N TRP A 966 32.36 36.05 -28.59
CA TRP A 966 31.70 34.80 -28.96
C TRP A 966 32.71 33.65 -29.12
N CYS A 967 32.28 32.43 -28.80
CA CYS A 967 33.13 31.24 -28.79
C CYS A 967 33.25 30.55 -30.16
N TYR A 968 32.23 30.71 -31.00
CA TYR A 968 32.16 30.07 -32.32
C TYR A 968 32.10 31.10 -33.44
N ARG A 969 32.65 30.75 -34.60
CA ARG A 969 32.56 31.53 -35.83
C ARG A 969 32.04 30.64 -36.94
N PRO A 970 31.10 31.11 -37.78
CA PRO A 970 30.62 30.33 -38.90
C PRO A 970 31.75 30.08 -39.92
N ASN A 971 31.53 29.11 -40.81
CA ASN A 971 32.41 28.85 -41.95
C ASN A 971 32.39 29.99 -42.98
N GLU A 972 33.12 29.84 -44.09
CA GLU A 972 33.21 30.85 -45.14
C GLU A 972 31.85 31.20 -45.78
N GLN A 973 30.86 30.30 -45.70
CA GLN A 973 29.50 30.48 -46.20
C GLN A 973 28.59 31.20 -45.19
N GLY A 974 29.07 31.47 -43.97
CA GLY A 974 28.28 32.07 -42.90
C GLY A 974 27.40 31.08 -42.15
N GLU A 975 27.67 29.78 -42.28
CA GLU A 975 26.90 28.69 -41.68
C GLU A 975 27.68 28.05 -40.52
N TYR A 976 26.96 27.55 -39.49
CA TYR A 976 27.55 26.68 -38.47
C TYR A 976 27.45 25.24 -38.98
N ALA A 977 28.49 24.81 -39.68
CA ALA A 977 28.60 23.51 -40.34
C ALA A 977 30.09 23.16 -40.51
N ASP A 978 30.39 22.11 -41.28
CA ASP A 978 31.76 21.74 -41.66
C ASP A 978 32.62 22.95 -42.05
N GLY A 979 33.85 22.98 -41.53
CA GLY A 979 34.80 24.07 -41.73
C GLY A 979 34.54 25.31 -40.89
N MET A 980 33.64 25.27 -39.90
CA MET A 980 33.47 26.36 -38.94
C MET A 980 34.68 26.49 -38.01
N HIS A 981 34.81 27.65 -37.37
CA HIS A 981 35.97 27.97 -36.54
C HIS A 981 35.64 28.13 -35.06
N LEU A 982 36.49 27.60 -34.21
CA LEU A 982 36.54 27.95 -32.79
C LEU A 982 37.38 29.22 -32.60
N ALA A 983 36.99 30.06 -31.66
CA ALA A 983 37.84 31.18 -31.28
C ALA A 983 39.13 30.69 -30.57
N PRO A 984 40.32 31.24 -30.86
CA PRO A 984 41.61 30.74 -30.34
C PRO A 984 41.79 30.87 -28.80
N ASP A 985 40.85 31.49 -28.10
CA ASP A 985 40.83 31.73 -26.66
C ASP A 985 39.42 31.52 -26.05
N TYR A 986 38.59 30.70 -26.71
CA TYR A 986 37.16 30.54 -26.39
C TYR A 986 36.89 30.14 -24.93
N LEU A 987 37.82 29.47 -24.26
CA LEU A 987 37.70 29.08 -22.84
C LEU A 987 37.78 30.25 -21.87
N SER A 988 38.35 31.38 -22.32
CA SER A 988 38.50 32.62 -21.54
C SER A 988 37.46 33.69 -21.88
N ARG A 989 36.65 33.45 -22.93
CA ARG A 989 35.63 34.38 -23.40
C ARG A 989 34.37 34.32 -22.54
N THR A 990 33.57 35.37 -22.64
CA THR A 990 32.30 35.50 -21.91
C THR A 990 31.08 34.95 -22.66
N GLY A 991 31.21 34.63 -23.96
CA GLY A 991 30.16 34.03 -24.76
C GLY A 991 29.78 32.61 -24.32
N TYR A 992 28.55 32.22 -24.60
CA TYR A 992 28.10 30.86 -24.33
C TYR A 992 28.83 29.84 -25.20
N ARG A 993 29.04 28.66 -24.61
CA ARG A 993 29.63 27.50 -25.26
C ARG A 993 29.15 26.22 -24.61
N LEU A 994 29.37 25.10 -25.30
CA LEU A 994 29.30 23.77 -24.71
C LEU A 994 30.38 23.61 -23.62
N PRO A 995 30.12 22.81 -22.57
CA PRO A 995 31.12 22.51 -21.56
C PRO A 995 32.27 21.71 -22.17
N THR A 996 33.46 21.82 -21.59
CA THR A 996 34.50 20.84 -21.89
C THR A 996 34.16 19.50 -21.22
N GLU A 997 34.71 18.39 -21.71
CA GLU A 997 34.53 17.09 -21.06
C GLU A 997 34.98 17.13 -19.58
N ALA A 998 36.04 17.87 -19.30
CA ALA A 998 36.56 18.05 -17.95
C ALA A 998 35.61 18.87 -17.07
N GLU A 999 35.09 19.98 -17.59
CA GLU A 999 34.10 20.80 -16.88
C GLU A 999 32.82 20.01 -16.60
N TRP A 1000 32.36 19.23 -17.58
CA TRP A 1000 31.16 18.40 -17.46
C TRP A 1000 31.34 17.30 -16.39
N GLU A 1001 32.39 16.47 -16.50
CA GLU A 1001 32.60 15.36 -15.54
C GLU A 1001 32.86 15.89 -14.13
N PHE A 1002 33.60 16.99 -13.99
CA PHE A 1002 33.81 17.65 -12.71
C PHE A 1002 32.49 18.13 -12.09
N ALA A 1003 31.64 18.79 -12.89
CA ALA A 1003 30.34 19.28 -12.44
C ALA A 1003 29.36 18.14 -12.09
N CYS A 1004 29.34 17.07 -12.90
CA CYS A 1004 28.55 15.86 -12.66
C CYS A 1004 28.92 15.23 -11.31
N ARG A 1005 30.23 15.05 -11.05
CA ARG A 1005 30.75 14.41 -9.83
C ARG A 1005 30.43 15.18 -8.57
N ALA A 1006 30.30 16.51 -8.63
CA ALA A 1006 30.00 17.38 -7.48
C ALA A 1006 30.85 17.07 -6.22
N GLY A 1007 32.14 16.76 -6.43
CA GLY A 1007 33.09 16.43 -5.36
C GLY A 1007 33.21 14.96 -4.98
N THR A 1008 32.57 14.03 -5.71
CA THR A 1008 32.70 12.59 -5.49
C THR A 1008 33.68 11.94 -6.46
N THR A 1009 34.12 10.72 -6.12
CA THR A 1009 34.96 9.87 -6.98
C THR A 1009 34.30 8.54 -7.32
N THR A 1010 33.06 8.33 -6.90
CA THR A 1010 32.25 7.15 -7.20
C THR A 1010 31.74 7.18 -8.64
N ALA A 1011 31.16 6.08 -9.11
CA ALA A 1011 30.59 5.97 -10.46
C ALA A 1011 29.51 7.04 -10.69
N ARG A 1012 28.69 7.34 -9.68
CA ARG A 1012 27.67 8.40 -9.70
C ARG A 1012 27.87 9.35 -8.51
N TYR A 1013 27.38 10.58 -8.60
CA TYR A 1013 27.58 11.57 -7.53
C TYR A 1013 26.91 11.19 -6.19
N PHE A 1014 25.97 10.24 -6.20
CA PHE A 1014 25.31 9.74 -5.00
C PHE A 1014 25.84 8.37 -4.51
N GLY A 1015 26.81 7.76 -5.21
CA GLY A 1015 27.39 6.45 -4.88
C GLY A 1015 27.52 5.52 -6.08
N ASP A 1016 27.86 4.27 -5.82
CA ASP A 1016 28.01 3.21 -6.82
C ASP A 1016 26.74 2.34 -6.94
N SER A 1017 25.90 2.33 -5.90
CA SER A 1017 24.67 1.55 -5.84
C SER A 1017 23.58 2.07 -6.79
N GLU A 1018 22.80 1.13 -7.34
CA GLU A 1018 21.63 1.44 -8.17
C GLU A 1018 20.41 1.85 -7.33
N GLU A 1019 20.42 1.61 -6.01
CA GLU A 1019 19.31 1.89 -5.07
C GLU A 1019 18.76 3.31 -5.17
N LEU A 1020 19.63 4.29 -5.41
CA LEU A 1020 19.23 5.70 -5.44
C LEU A 1020 18.92 6.20 -6.86
N MET A 1021 19.17 5.41 -7.91
CA MET A 1021 18.94 5.82 -9.30
C MET A 1021 17.54 6.38 -9.57
N PRO A 1022 16.43 5.78 -9.07
CA PRO A 1022 15.08 6.28 -9.34
C PRO A 1022 14.81 7.69 -8.83
N HIS A 1023 15.71 8.23 -8.01
CA HIS A 1023 15.61 9.58 -7.44
C HIS A 1023 16.50 10.61 -8.13
N TYR A 1024 17.47 10.18 -8.95
CA TYR A 1024 18.58 11.02 -9.42
C TYR A 1024 18.98 10.79 -10.88
N ALA A 1025 18.51 9.73 -11.54
CA ALA A 1025 18.92 9.37 -12.88
C ALA A 1025 17.77 8.82 -13.76
N TRP A 1026 17.78 9.20 -15.04
CA TRP A 1026 16.79 8.80 -16.05
C TRP A 1026 17.42 7.84 -17.08
N GLY A 1027 17.23 6.53 -16.90
CA GLY A 1027 17.66 5.48 -17.85
C GLY A 1027 16.53 4.55 -18.23
N HIS A 1028 16.80 3.54 -19.04
CA HIS A 1028 15.81 2.60 -19.60
C HIS A 1028 14.79 2.13 -18.55
N ILE A 1029 15.29 1.81 -17.36
CA ILE A 1029 14.50 1.32 -16.22
C ILE A 1029 13.64 2.42 -15.57
N THR A 1030 14.21 3.61 -15.34
CA THR A 1030 13.51 4.69 -14.60
C THR A 1030 12.64 5.54 -15.51
N SER A 1031 12.93 5.59 -16.80
CA SER A 1031 12.30 6.48 -17.79
C SER A 1031 11.20 5.81 -18.61
N ASN A 1032 11.16 4.47 -18.66
CA ASN A 1032 10.37 3.69 -19.64
C ASN A 1032 10.67 4.02 -21.11
N ASP A 1033 11.92 4.37 -21.42
CA ASP A 1033 12.39 4.78 -22.75
C ASP A 1033 11.74 6.07 -23.30
N TRP A 1034 11.37 6.99 -22.40
CA TRP A 1034 10.88 8.31 -22.76
C TRP A 1034 11.73 9.40 -22.11
N THR A 1035 11.82 10.56 -22.77
CA THR A 1035 12.30 11.76 -22.08
C THR A 1035 11.29 12.21 -21.05
N TRP A 1036 11.77 12.88 -20.01
CA TRP A 1036 10.94 13.46 -18.95
C TRP A 1036 11.15 14.97 -18.84
N PRO A 1037 10.19 15.72 -18.24
CA PRO A 1037 10.37 17.13 -17.99
C PRO A 1037 11.64 17.39 -17.18
N VAL A 1038 12.45 18.35 -17.64
CA VAL A 1038 13.75 18.66 -17.02
C VAL A 1038 13.55 19.17 -15.59
N GLY A 1039 14.40 18.71 -14.68
CA GLY A 1039 14.39 19.06 -13.26
C GLY A 1039 13.35 18.31 -12.42
N THR A 1040 12.86 17.17 -12.90
CA THR A 1040 11.87 16.35 -12.17
C THR A 1040 12.53 15.51 -11.06
N LEU A 1041 13.73 14.99 -11.31
CA LEU A 1041 14.51 14.26 -10.31
C LEU A 1041 15.31 15.21 -9.42
N LYS A 1042 15.86 14.69 -8.31
CA LYS A 1042 16.61 15.50 -7.35
C LYS A 1042 17.94 15.97 -7.99
N PRO A 1043 18.39 17.20 -7.72
CA PRO A 1043 19.67 17.70 -8.23
C PRO A 1043 20.86 17.11 -7.46
N ASN A 1044 22.06 17.25 -8.01
CA ASN A 1044 23.30 17.00 -7.29
C ASN A 1044 23.66 18.13 -6.31
N ASP A 1045 24.72 17.95 -5.51
CA ASP A 1045 25.16 18.91 -4.48
C ASP A 1045 25.54 20.30 -5.04
N TRP A 1046 25.78 20.44 -6.35
CA TRP A 1046 26.08 21.71 -7.04
C TRP A 1046 24.91 22.28 -7.84
N GLY A 1047 23.75 21.62 -7.77
CA GLY A 1047 22.49 22.11 -8.33
C GLY A 1047 22.23 21.71 -9.78
N LEU A 1048 22.96 20.74 -10.32
CA LEU A 1048 22.70 20.20 -11.66
C LEU A 1048 21.60 19.12 -11.57
N PHE A 1049 20.64 19.20 -12.48
CA PHE A 1049 19.56 18.25 -12.68
C PHE A 1049 19.85 17.34 -13.87
N ASP A 1050 19.32 16.13 -13.83
CA ASP A 1050 19.28 15.17 -14.95
C ASP A 1050 20.65 14.84 -15.59
N VAL A 1051 21.77 15.25 -15.00
CA VAL A 1051 23.15 15.04 -15.50
C VAL A 1051 23.53 13.55 -15.65
N LEU A 1052 22.70 12.64 -15.16
CA LEU A 1052 22.79 11.20 -15.37
C LEU A 1052 21.52 10.72 -16.08
N GLY A 1053 21.54 10.75 -17.41
CA GLY A 1053 20.46 10.27 -18.26
C GLY A 1053 19.57 11.36 -18.82
N ASN A 1054 18.30 11.03 -19.08
CA ASN A 1054 17.33 11.84 -19.81
C ASN A 1054 17.79 12.09 -21.25
N VAL A 1055 18.75 12.95 -21.53
CA VAL A 1055 19.41 13.00 -22.84
C VAL A 1055 20.93 13.09 -22.73
N HIS A 1056 21.60 12.56 -23.75
CA HIS A 1056 23.04 12.76 -23.89
C HIS A 1056 23.37 14.25 -24.07
N GLU A 1057 24.41 14.71 -23.39
CA GLU A 1057 24.84 16.10 -23.41
C GLU A 1057 26.11 16.29 -24.26
N TRP A 1058 26.06 17.21 -25.24
CA TRP A 1058 27.22 17.55 -26.07
C TRP A 1058 28.31 18.27 -25.27
N CYS A 1059 29.55 17.80 -25.43
CA CYS A 1059 30.76 18.50 -25.02
C CYS A 1059 31.42 19.21 -26.21
N GLN A 1060 32.31 20.15 -25.89
CA GLN A 1060 33.02 20.96 -26.86
C GLN A 1060 34.03 20.15 -27.70
N GLU A 1061 34.78 19.26 -27.06
CA GLU A 1061 35.95 18.63 -27.67
C GLU A 1061 35.60 17.43 -28.56
N ARG A 1062 36.58 17.10 -29.40
CA ARG A 1062 36.60 15.86 -30.17
C ARG A 1062 36.74 14.66 -29.25
N TYR A 1063 36.11 13.57 -29.65
CA TYR A 1063 36.24 12.30 -28.96
C TYR A 1063 37.64 11.71 -29.16
N VAL A 1064 38.46 11.79 -28.11
CA VAL A 1064 39.80 11.19 -28.06
C VAL A 1064 39.97 10.35 -26.80
N PRO A 1065 40.73 9.23 -26.83
CA PRO A 1065 41.01 8.45 -25.62
C PRO A 1065 41.65 9.31 -24.52
N TYR A 1066 41.28 9.06 -23.26
CA TYR A 1066 41.87 9.79 -22.14
C TYR A 1066 43.38 9.60 -22.06
N PRO A 1067 44.12 10.63 -21.61
CA PRO A 1067 45.55 10.51 -21.38
C PRO A 1067 45.83 9.55 -20.21
N SER A 1068 46.97 8.86 -20.28
CA SER A 1068 47.44 7.99 -19.20
C SER A 1068 48.23 8.73 -18.10
N VAL A 1069 48.37 10.05 -18.24
CA VAL A 1069 49.12 10.92 -17.32
C VAL A 1069 48.31 12.17 -17.02
N PRO A 1070 48.59 12.85 -15.89
CA PRO A 1070 47.96 14.13 -15.59
C PRO A 1070 48.14 15.15 -16.72
N ASP A 1071 47.09 15.90 -17.01
CA ASP A 1071 47.07 16.91 -18.06
C ASP A 1071 46.29 18.18 -17.64
N ARG A 1072 46.15 19.12 -18.58
CA ARG A 1072 45.44 20.38 -18.38
C ARG A 1072 44.34 20.50 -19.42
N ASP A 1073 43.21 21.02 -18.99
CA ASP A 1073 42.11 21.29 -19.90
C ASP A 1073 42.41 22.53 -20.77
N GLN A 1074 42.46 22.33 -22.09
CA GLN A 1074 43.00 23.28 -23.06
C GLN A 1074 42.09 23.38 -24.30
N GLU A 1075 42.24 24.45 -25.08
CA GLU A 1075 41.46 24.67 -26.29
C GLU A 1075 41.62 23.53 -27.31
N ASP A 1076 40.54 23.26 -28.06
CA ASP A 1076 40.52 22.28 -29.15
C ASP A 1076 40.96 22.94 -30.48
N ASN A 1077 41.02 22.16 -31.55
CA ASN A 1077 41.36 22.61 -32.90
C ASN A 1077 40.53 23.84 -33.34
N GLU A 1078 41.21 24.83 -33.92
CA GLU A 1078 40.55 26.06 -34.41
C GLU A 1078 39.55 25.82 -35.54
N VAL A 1079 39.65 24.71 -36.29
CA VAL A 1079 38.74 24.35 -37.39
C VAL A 1079 38.05 23.04 -37.04
N VAL A 1080 36.73 22.99 -37.19
CA VAL A 1080 35.89 21.82 -36.93
C VAL A 1080 35.51 21.16 -38.25
N HIS A 1081 35.69 19.84 -38.33
CA HIS A 1081 35.32 19.05 -39.50
C HIS A 1081 34.33 17.93 -39.17
N ASP A 1082 33.49 17.58 -40.16
CA ASP A 1082 32.48 16.52 -40.03
C ASP A 1082 33.07 15.12 -39.80
N ASP A 1083 34.33 14.89 -40.15
CA ASP A 1083 35.01 13.61 -39.95
C ASP A 1083 35.58 13.45 -38.53
N GLU A 1084 35.44 14.47 -37.68
CA GLU A 1084 35.86 14.45 -36.28
C GLU A 1084 34.65 14.15 -35.37
N ALA A 1085 34.60 12.94 -34.79
CA ALA A 1085 33.62 12.61 -33.76
C ALA A 1085 33.74 13.55 -32.55
N ARG A 1086 32.61 13.90 -31.93
CA ARG A 1086 32.50 14.89 -30.84
C ARG A 1086 31.96 14.21 -29.60
N CYS A 1087 32.44 14.57 -28.43
CA CYS A 1087 32.05 13.86 -27.23
C CYS A 1087 30.63 14.21 -26.76
N ILE A 1088 29.86 13.20 -26.38
CA ILE A 1088 28.64 13.30 -25.58
C ILE A 1088 28.82 12.58 -24.23
N ARG A 1089 28.14 13.05 -23.17
CA ARG A 1089 28.25 12.50 -21.81
C ARG A 1089 26.88 12.37 -21.13
N GLY A 1090 26.87 11.70 -19.96
CA GLY A 1090 25.71 11.57 -19.08
C GLY A 1090 24.77 10.40 -19.37
N GLY A 1091 24.74 9.93 -20.62
CA GLY A 1091 23.78 8.92 -21.08
C GLY A 1091 22.41 9.53 -21.36
N GLY A 1092 21.48 8.71 -21.85
CA GLY A 1092 20.11 9.12 -22.17
C GLY A 1092 19.06 8.19 -21.57
N TYR A 1093 17.79 8.56 -21.79
CA TYR A 1093 16.62 7.87 -21.27
C TYR A 1093 16.56 6.38 -21.61
N ASN A 1094 17.21 5.93 -22.68
CA ASN A 1094 17.24 4.54 -23.15
C ASN A 1094 18.50 3.78 -22.72
N ASN A 1095 19.42 4.41 -21.99
CA ASN A 1095 20.65 3.75 -21.53
C ASN A 1095 20.43 2.96 -20.24
N ARG A 1096 21.24 1.90 -20.08
CA ARG A 1096 21.24 1.06 -18.88
C ARG A 1096 21.94 1.73 -17.71
N SER A 1097 21.68 1.23 -16.51
CA SER A 1097 22.26 1.75 -15.26
C SER A 1097 23.78 1.84 -15.29
N ARG A 1098 24.46 0.84 -15.86
CA ARG A 1098 25.92 0.78 -16.01
C ARG A 1098 26.51 1.86 -16.93
N SER A 1099 25.69 2.46 -17.79
CA SER A 1099 26.10 3.55 -18.68
C SER A 1099 25.78 4.92 -18.08
N LEU A 1100 24.89 4.99 -17.09
CA LEU A 1100 24.59 6.21 -16.35
C LEU A 1100 25.64 6.44 -15.25
N ARG A 1101 26.84 6.83 -15.67
CA ARG A 1101 28.02 7.08 -14.81
C ARG A 1101 28.66 8.41 -15.16
N SER A 1102 29.35 9.00 -14.19
CA SER A 1102 30.05 10.28 -14.35
C SER A 1102 31.18 10.21 -15.39
N ALA A 1103 31.84 9.05 -15.50
CA ALA A 1103 32.91 8.84 -16.46
C ALA A 1103 32.42 8.45 -17.87
N SER A 1104 31.15 8.02 -18.01
CA SER A 1104 30.62 7.55 -19.28
C SER A 1104 30.61 8.67 -20.33
N ARG A 1105 31.08 8.31 -21.52
CA ARG A 1105 31.25 9.18 -22.67
C ARG A 1105 31.06 8.39 -23.95
N ASP A 1106 30.59 9.08 -24.99
CA ASP A 1106 30.35 8.51 -26.31
C ASP A 1106 30.74 9.48 -27.44
N PRO A 1107 31.05 8.98 -28.66
CA PRO A 1107 31.49 9.76 -29.82
C PRO A 1107 30.38 10.28 -30.75
#